data_AF-A0A0A2VQM6-F1
#
_entry.id   AF-A0A0A2VQM6-F1
#
_cell.length_a   1.000
_cell.length_b   1.000
_cell.length_c   1.000
_cell.angle_alpha   90.00
_cell.angle_beta   90.00
_cell.angle_gamma   90.00
#
_symmetry.space_group_name_H-M   'P 1'
#
loop_
_entity.id
_entity.type
_entity.pdbx_description
1 polymer ?
#
loop_
_entity_poly.entity_id
_entity_poly.type
_entity_poly.pdbx_seq_one_letter_code
_entity_poly.pdbx_strand_id
1 'polypeptide(L)'
;MAGLPWPIADFDAQEHGLHFTNDVWNNTIANGKDFTLRWNQTIDAKKGALSLFKVIYPSEGVVVYEVAQNITNCLQPTYCIWKPESLGDDLFSFWLASDRGPNASFAISPSWTAKQPKVRSFAWAAPFLVPVCLLLFLYFVCVTTCLLYRKRRKAKRQKEEMARAARRRAALASENEAEEAFIMSTRHANRHGSVDSTMTVEELEPTDDALTKQDSWPFTTTTFSTADSEDTVVSESSQMAERRAAHKKALANSAELHNSTAEIMATTTQTKDERLALIKENLAEVLNQEIIEKILDEGRNPKIYWGTATTAPPHCGYFVPAIKIAQLLAAGCEMTILLADIHAFLDNLKAPIEMVEQRAQYYRFMITAILEAVGIPTDKLKFVLGSSYQKTPDYVMDVYRMASVVSEHDARRAGSETVKQSANPPLSGLLYPVLQILDEQYLDVDAQFGGMDQRKLFIAAKEWLPKLGYRERAHLMNPLVPGLQGAKMSSSDPNSKIDLLDTEDAIRKKISKAECAPTVVEGNGVLAFTEFVLLPAAALRGKKEFTVPRRDDTPLVYTSIEQMHEDFKNDKLTPQALKPAVAQALVDLTAPIRNAFENSQEWKDITLKAYPPPEKKVKKVKDKGTRFPGRPKPAADGQPAEGGATGTKEAGDVSTAAEPAA
;
A
#
# COMPACT_ATOMS: atom_id res chain seq x y z
N MET A 1 -48.80 18.03 -8.76
CA MET A 1 -47.68 18.39 -7.86
C MET A 1 -48.20 18.40 -6.44
N ALA A 2 -47.72 17.50 -5.60
CA ALA A 2 -47.79 17.57 -4.15
C ALA A 2 -46.52 16.87 -3.67
N GLY A 3 -45.73 17.53 -2.81
CA GLY A 3 -44.43 17.00 -2.38
C GLY A 3 -44.58 15.78 -1.48
N LEU A 4 -43.60 14.88 -1.52
CA LEU A 4 -43.42 13.88 -0.48
C LEU A 4 -43.19 14.61 0.86
N PRO A 5 -43.94 14.31 1.93
CA PRO A 5 -43.42 14.56 3.27
C PRO A 5 -42.24 13.61 3.54
N TRP A 6 -41.41 13.97 4.53
CA TRP A 6 -40.27 13.22 5.07
C TRP A 6 -38.96 13.27 4.26
N PRO A 7 -37.88 13.84 4.83
CA PRO A 7 -36.52 13.58 4.36
C PRO A 7 -36.10 12.17 4.81
N ILE A 8 -35.54 11.38 3.89
CA ILE A 8 -35.02 10.04 4.20
C ILE A 8 -33.62 10.20 4.78
N ALA A 9 -33.53 10.26 6.11
CA ALA A 9 -32.30 10.11 6.88
C ALA A 9 -32.44 8.89 7.81
N ASP A 10 -31.37 8.09 7.88
CA ASP A 10 -31.10 6.96 8.77
C ASP A 10 -32.30 6.38 9.56
N PHE A 11 -32.87 5.29 9.04
CA PHE A 11 -33.78 4.42 9.79
C PHE A 11 -33.14 3.06 10.05
N ASP A 12 -32.88 2.80 11.32
CA ASP A 12 -32.47 1.49 11.82
C ASP A 12 -33.66 0.52 11.70
N ALA A 13 -33.49 -0.54 10.92
CA ALA A 13 -34.60 -1.36 10.41
C ALA A 13 -34.84 -2.61 11.27
N GLN A 14 -34.93 -2.45 12.60
CA GLN A 14 -35.40 -3.50 13.51
C GLN A 14 -36.45 -2.95 14.49
N GLU A 15 -37.45 -3.80 14.72
CA GLU A 15 -38.62 -3.61 15.62
C GLU A 15 -39.73 -2.66 15.11
N HIS A 16 -40.89 -3.27 14.81
CA HIS A 16 -42.18 -2.65 14.45
C HIS A 16 -42.31 -2.04 13.04
N GLY A 17 -42.35 -2.88 12.00
CA GLY A 17 -42.67 -2.47 10.63
C GLY A 17 -43.29 -3.54 9.72
N LEU A 18 -44.00 -3.05 8.69
CA LEU A 18 -44.37 -3.82 7.51
C LEU A 18 -43.10 -4.13 6.70
N HIS A 19 -42.92 -5.35 6.22
CA HIS A 19 -41.77 -5.72 5.39
C HIS A 19 -42.08 -6.84 4.40
N PHE A 20 -41.36 -6.85 3.28
CA PHE A 20 -41.48 -7.89 2.26
C PHE A 20 -40.84 -9.22 2.71
N THR A 21 -41.50 -10.33 2.42
CA THR A 21 -41.12 -11.71 2.81
C THR A 21 -40.74 -12.57 1.59
N ASN A 22 -40.21 -11.93 0.55
CA ASN A 22 -39.73 -12.61 -0.66
C ASN A 22 -38.35 -13.24 -0.40
N ASP A 23 -38.30 -14.57 -0.26
CA ASP A 23 -37.11 -15.34 0.16
C ASP A 23 -35.86 -15.13 -0.72
N VAL A 24 -36.03 -14.75 -1.99
CA VAL A 24 -34.92 -14.50 -2.92
C VAL A 24 -35.19 -13.29 -3.82
N TRP A 25 -34.76 -12.10 -3.38
CA TRP A 25 -34.62 -10.93 -4.25
C TRP A 25 -33.39 -11.12 -5.17
N ASN A 26 -33.55 -11.86 -6.26
CA ASN A 26 -32.45 -12.22 -7.19
C ASN A 26 -31.97 -11.06 -8.10
N ASN A 27 -32.19 -9.81 -7.68
CA ASN A 27 -31.90 -8.55 -8.36
C ASN A 27 -32.53 -8.37 -9.76
N THR A 28 -33.37 -9.28 -10.25
CA THR A 28 -33.81 -9.26 -11.65
C THR A 28 -35.25 -9.72 -11.90
N ILE A 29 -36.06 -8.84 -12.50
CA ILE A 29 -37.43 -9.14 -12.94
C ILE A 29 -37.49 -9.09 -14.46
N ALA A 30 -38.22 -9.98 -15.11
CA ALA A 30 -38.30 -10.05 -16.57
C ALA A 30 -39.69 -9.61 -17.07
N ASN A 31 -39.71 -8.67 -18.03
CA ASN A 31 -40.95 -8.25 -18.70
C ASN A 31 -41.73 -9.47 -19.24
N GLY A 32 -43.05 -9.47 -19.07
CA GLY A 32 -43.95 -10.52 -19.54
C GLY A 32 -44.00 -11.80 -18.68
N LYS A 33 -43.33 -11.85 -17.52
CA LYS A 33 -43.42 -12.96 -16.56
C LYS A 33 -44.04 -12.52 -15.24
N ASP A 34 -45.01 -13.28 -14.75
CA ASP A 34 -45.70 -12.98 -13.49
C ASP A 34 -44.71 -12.98 -12.31
N PHE A 35 -44.77 -11.93 -11.50
CA PHE A 35 -43.93 -11.71 -10.33
C PHE A 35 -44.81 -11.62 -9.08
N THR A 36 -44.47 -12.40 -8.05
CA THR A 36 -45.25 -12.47 -6.80
C THR A 36 -44.53 -11.74 -5.69
N LEU A 37 -45.10 -10.65 -5.20
CA LEU A 37 -44.70 -9.93 -3.99
C LEU A 37 -45.41 -10.53 -2.77
N ARG A 38 -44.73 -10.64 -1.63
CA ARG A 38 -45.30 -11.09 -0.35
C ARG A 38 -44.77 -10.22 0.80
N TRP A 39 -45.55 -10.10 1.87
CA TRP A 39 -45.16 -9.34 3.07
C TRP A 39 -45.73 -9.96 4.35
N ASN A 40 -45.29 -9.46 5.50
CA ASN A 40 -45.47 -10.07 6.82
C ASN A 40 -46.83 -9.81 7.51
N GLN A 41 -47.64 -8.87 7.03
CA GLN A 41 -48.88 -8.41 7.70
C GLN A 41 -50.09 -8.37 6.75
N THR A 42 -51.30 -8.48 7.29
CA THR A 42 -52.53 -8.40 6.49
C THR A 42 -52.94 -6.94 6.29
N ILE A 43 -53.03 -6.49 5.04
CA ILE A 43 -53.42 -5.13 4.64
C ILE A 43 -54.85 -5.14 4.06
N ASP A 44 -55.65 -4.12 4.36
CA ASP A 44 -56.94 -3.90 3.68
C ASP A 44 -56.69 -3.40 2.24
N ALA A 45 -56.98 -4.25 1.25
CA ALA A 45 -56.77 -3.94 -0.17
C ALA A 45 -57.54 -2.69 -0.66
N LYS A 46 -58.57 -2.22 0.07
CA LYS A 46 -59.30 -0.98 -0.26
C LYS A 46 -58.61 0.29 0.25
N LYS A 47 -57.70 0.16 1.22
CA LYS A 47 -57.01 1.29 1.87
C LYS A 47 -55.53 1.35 1.54
N GLY A 48 -54.88 0.18 1.43
CA GLY A 48 -53.47 0.08 1.08
C GLY A 48 -53.12 0.69 -0.27
N ALA A 49 -51.82 0.86 -0.49
CA ALA A 49 -51.25 1.30 -1.76
C ALA A 49 -49.99 0.51 -2.06
N LEU A 50 -49.78 0.17 -3.33
CA LEU A 50 -48.56 -0.46 -3.82
C LEU A 50 -48.16 0.16 -5.16
N SER A 51 -46.98 0.76 -5.19
CA SER A 51 -46.44 1.44 -6.37
C SER A 51 -45.00 1.02 -6.64
N LEU A 52 -44.66 0.97 -7.92
CA LEU A 52 -43.31 0.83 -8.43
C LEU A 52 -42.71 2.22 -8.61
N PHE A 53 -41.50 2.43 -8.10
CA PHE A 53 -40.73 3.65 -8.27
C PHE A 53 -39.44 3.37 -9.04
N LYS A 54 -39.11 4.25 -9.98
CA LYS A 54 -37.80 4.34 -10.63
C LYS A 54 -36.86 5.11 -9.70
N VAL A 55 -35.68 4.55 -9.46
CA VAL A 55 -34.66 5.11 -8.57
C VAL A 55 -33.62 5.85 -9.40
N ILE A 56 -33.39 7.13 -9.11
CA ILE A 56 -32.50 8.02 -9.85
C ILE A 56 -31.44 8.58 -8.89
N TYR A 57 -30.17 8.48 -9.28
CA TYR A 57 -29.02 9.01 -8.53
C TYR A 57 -28.43 10.23 -9.27
N PRO A 58 -28.95 11.46 -9.04
CA PRO A 58 -28.33 12.67 -9.54
C PRO A 58 -26.96 12.92 -8.88
N SER A 59 -26.11 13.71 -9.54
CA SER A 59 -24.72 14.01 -9.14
C SER A 59 -24.58 14.77 -7.81
N GLU A 60 -25.68 15.25 -7.23
CA GLU A 60 -25.71 15.99 -5.95
C GLU A 60 -25.96 15.09 -4.72
N GLY A 61 -26.02 13.76 -4.91
CA GLY A 61 -26.00 12.79 -3.81
C GLY A 61 -27.35 12.50 -3.13
N VAL A 62 -28.44 13.16 -3.54
CA VAL A 62 -29.80 12.89 -3.06
C VAL A 62 -30.48 11.85 -3.94
N VAL A 63 -30.95 10.73 -3.38
CA VAL A 63 -31.69 9.70 -4.14
C VAL A 63 -33.10 10.20 -4.45
N VAL A 64 -33.50 10.16 -5.72
CA VAL A 64 -34.82 10.58 -6.19
C VAL A 64 -35.64 9.36 -6.61
N TYR A 65 -36.89 9.28 -6.15
CA TYR A 65 -37.84 8.24 -6.50
C TYR A 65 -38.96 8.81 -7.38
N GLU A 66 -39.04 8.38 -8.63
CA GLU A 66 -40.09 8.76 -9.58
C GLU A 66 -41.14 7.63 -9.68
N VAL A 67 -42.44 7.93 -9.64
CA VAL A 67 -43.49 6.89 -9.76
C VAL A 67 -43.46 6.30 -11.17
N ALA A 68 -43.07 5.04 -11.29
CA ALA A 68 -43.02 4.33 -12.57
C ALA A 68 -44.39 3.72 -12.93
N GLN A 69 -45.00 2.97 -12.01
CA GLN A 69 -46.33 2.36 -12.19
C GLN A 69 -47.06 2.24 -10.85
N ASN A 70 -48.38 2.48 -10.82
CA ASN A 70 -49.22 2.16 -9.66
C ASN A 70 -49.86 0.79 -9.87
N ILE A 71 -49.56 -0.17 -8.98
CA ILE A 71 -49.98 -1.57 -9.10
C ILE A 71 -50.94 -1.98 -7.97
N THR A 72 -51.52 -1.01 -7.27
CA THR A 72 -52.49 -1.21 -6.16
C THR A 72 -53.69 -2.06 -6.58
N ASN A 73 -54.08 -2.06 -7.85
CA ASN A 73 -55.18 -2.88 -8.36
C ASN A 73 -54.91 -4.39 -8.29
N CYS A 74 -53.65 -4.81 -8.14
CA CYS A 74 -53.22 -6.21 -8.01
C CYS A 74 -53.06 -6.64 -6.52
N LEU A 75 -53.33 -5.74 -5.57
CA LEU A 75 -53.11 -5.94 -4.15
C LEU A 75 -54.11 -6.95 -3.55
N GLN A 76 -53.59 -8.06 -3.01
CA GLN A 76 -54.30 -8.95 -2.10
C GLN A 76 -53.84 -8.68 -0.66
N PRO A 77 -54.48 -9.21 0.39
CA PRO A 77 -54.17 -8.79 1.76
C PRO A 77 -52.74 -9.07 2.25
N THR A 78 -52.07 -10.10 1.73
CA THR A 78 -50.70 -10.51 2.13
C THR A 78 -49.74 -10.73 0.96
N TYR A 79 -50.20 -10.53 -0.27
CA TYR A 79 -49.41 -10.73 -1.49
C TYR A 79 -49.95 -9.91 -2.67
N CYS A 80 -49.15 -9.78 -3.72
CA CYS A 80 -49.57 -9.19 -4.99
C CYS A 80 -48.94 -10.01 -6.13
N ILE A 81 -49.74 -10.39 -7.13
CA ILE A 81 -49.22 -10.98 -8.37
C ILE A 81 -49.33 -9.90 -9.44
N TRP A 82 -48.18 -9.45 -9.94
CA TRP A 82 -48.09 -8.40 -10.93
C TRP A 82 -47.25 -8.87 -12.12
N LYS A 83 -47.65 -8.45 -13.32
CA LYS A 83 -46.96 -8.78 -14.56
C LYS A 83 -46.30 -7.50 -15.11
N PRO A 84 -44.96 -7.38 -15.06
CA PRO A 84 -44.23 -6.24 -15.60
C PRO A 84 -44.36 -6.18 -17.13
N GLU A 85 -44.72 -5.01 -17.64
CA GLU A 85 -44.72 -4.73 -19.07
C GLU A 85 -43.91 -3.44 -19.33
N SER A 86 -43.10 -3.47 -20.40
CA SER A 86 -42.35 -2.32 -20.93
C SER A 86 -41.38 -1.62 -19.97
N LEU A 87 -40.80 -2.32 -18.99
CA LEU A 87 -39.71 -1.77 -18.17
C LEU A 87 -38.39 -1.70 -18.96
N GLY A 88 -37.68 -0.58 -18.84
CA GLY A 88 -36.32 -0.39 -19.36
C GLY A 88 -35.22 -0.86 -18.39
N ASP A 89 -33.97 -0.62 -18.74
CA ASP A 89 -32.77 -1.04 -17.98
C ASP A 89 -32.48 -0.16 -16.75
N ASP A 90 -33.50 0.56 -16.26
CA ASP A 90 -33.44 1.41 -15.08
C ASP A 90 -33.46 0.58 -13.77
N LEU A 91 -33.10 1.24 -12.67
CA LEU A 91 -33.23 0.70 -11.32
C LEU A 91 -34.61 1.01 -10.74
N PHE A 92 -35.26 0.01 -10.14
CA PHE A 92 -36.60 0.15 -9.56
C PHE A 92 -36.68 -0.41 -8.13
N SER A 93 -37.60 0.15 -7.33
CA SER A 93 -37.99 -0.35 -6.01
C SER A 93 -39.53 -0.34 -5.87
N PHE A 94 -40.10 -1.31 -5.16
CA PHE A 94 -41.51 -1.28 -4.77
C PHE A 94 -41.69 -0.54 -3.45
N TRP A 95 -42.78 0.21 -3.31
CA TRP A 95 -43.21 0.82 -2.06
C TRP A 95 -44.65 0.37 -1.77
N LEU A 96 -44.81 -0.36 -0.66
CA LEU A 96 -46.07 -0.83 -0.10
C LEU A 96 -46.45 0.03 1.10
N ALA A 97 -47.71 0.44 1.23
CA ALA A 97 -48.25 1.14 2.39
C ALA A 97 -49.56 0.51 2.86
N SER A 98 -49.77 0.42 4.17
CA SER A 98 -50.94 -0.21 4.79
C SER A 98 -52.23 0.61 4.67
N ASP A 99 -52.11 1.94 4.55
CA ASP A 99 -53.19 2.91 4.40
C ASP A 99 -52.64 4.17 3.70
N ARG A 100 -53.49 5.17 3.41
CA ARG A 100 -53.13 6.47 2.82
C ARG A 100 -53.02 7.60 3.85
N GLY A 101 -53.17 7.29 5.13
CA GLY A 101 -53.06 8.25 6.23
C GLY A 101 -51.61 8.54 6.64
N PRO A 102 -51.36 9.62 7.41
CA PRO A 102 -50.00 10.02 7.83
C PRO A 102 -49.29 9.02 8.76
N ASN A 103 -50.05 8.12 9.41
CA ASN A 103 -49.53 7.10 10.32
C ASN A 103 -49.51 5.69 9.66
N ALA A 104 -49.53 5.61 8.33
CA ALA A 104 -49.50 4.34 7.62
C ALA A 104 -48.16 3.62 7.80
N SER A 105 -48.21 2.32 8.12
CA SER A 105 -47.02 1.47 8.06
C SER A 105 -46.64 1.24 6.60
N PHE A 106 -45.35 1.32 6.28
CA PHE A 106 -44.87 1.15 4.91
C PHE A 106 -43.62 0.27 4.83
N ALA A 107 -43.38 -0.27 3.65
CA ALA A 107 -42.20 -1.07 3.31
C ALA A 107 -41.67 -0.65 1.94
N ILE A 108 -40.34 -0.61 1.80
CA ILE A 108 -39.66 -0.41 0.51
C ILE A 108 -38.85 -1.67 0.21
N SER A 109 -38.92 -2.18 -1.03
CA SER A 109 -38.14 -3.34 -1.44
C SER A 109 -36.68 -2.97 -1.71
N PRO A 110 -35.74 -3.92 -1.63
CA PRO A 110 -34.44 -3.79 -2.28
C PRO A 110 -34.59 -3.40 -3.75
N SER A 111 -33.63 -2.65 -4.27
CA SER A 111 -33.63 -2.17 -5.65
C SER A 111 -33.18 -3.24 -6.65
N TRP A 112 -33.80 -3.29 -7.83
CA TRP A 112 -33.57 -4.31 -8.86
C TRP A 112 -33.67 -3.73 -10.28
N THR A 113 -33.16 -4.44 -11.29
CA THR A 113 -33.22 -4.02 -12.70
C THR A 113 -34.03 -4.98 -13.55
N ALA A 114 -34.62 -4.49 -14.65
CA ALA A 114 -35.38 -5.32 -15.57
C ALA A 114 -34.42 -6.14 -16.46
N LYS A 115 -34.60 -7.46 -16.51
CA LYS A 115 -33.92 -8.33 -17.48
C LYS A 115 -34.61 -8.23 -18.83
N GLN A 116 -33.96 -7.58 -19.80
CA GLN A 116 -34.38 -7.67 -21.19
C GLN A 116 -34.32 -9.13 -21.69
N PRO A 117 -35.31 -9.59 -22.48
CA PRO A 117 -35.15 -10.81 -23.25
C PRO A 117 -33.98 -10.62 -24.23
N LYS A 118 -33.05 -11.59 -24.30
CA LYS A 118 -31.88 -11.53 -25.19
C LYS A 118 -32.29 -11.61 -26.67
N VAL A 119 -32.71 -10.50 -27.25
CA VAL A 119 -32.82 -10.35 -28.70
C VAL A 119 -31.39 -10.32 -29.26
N ARG A 120 -30.95 -11.44 -29.86
CA ARG A 120 -29.66 -11.53 -30.55
C ARG A 120 -29.70 -10.70 -31.83
N SER A 121 -29.36 -9.41 -31.76
CA SER A 121 -29.04 -8.62 -32.96
C SER A 121 -27.60 -8.91 -33.39
N PHE A 122 -27.45 -9.70 -34.46
CA PHE A 122 -26.16 -10.17 -34.98
C PHE A 122 -25.41 -9.08 -35.80
N ALA A 123 -25.44 -7.82 -35.35
CA ALA A 123 -25.04 -6.66 -36.16
C ALA A 123 -23.61 -6.13 -35.89
N TRP A 124 -23.01 -6.39 -34.72
CA TRP A 124 -21.74 -5.76 -34.30
C TRP A 124 -20.46 -6.53 -34.67
N ALA A 125 -20.57 -7.73 -35.21
CA ALA A 125 -19.41 -8.61 -35.46
C ALA A 125 -18.70 -8.35 -36.80
N ALA A 126 -19.40 -7.76 -37.79
CA ALA A 126 -18.91 -7.58 -39.15
C ALA A 126 -17.63 -6.73 -39.31
N PRO A 127 -17.46 -5.56 -38.67
CA PRO A 127 -16.30 -4.70 -38.93
C PRO A 127 -14.97 -5.25 -38.39
N PHE A 128 -15.00 -6.20 -37.45
CA PHE A 128 -13.79 -6.79 -36.85
C PHE A 128 -13.42 -8.16 -37.42
N LEU A 129 -14.41 -9.00 -37.80
CA LEU A 129 -14.13 -10.32 -38.38
C LEU A 129 -13.54 -10.25 -39.79
N VAL A 130 -13.99 -9.30 -40.63
CA VAL A 130 -13.50 -9.20 -42.02
C VAL A 130 -11.98 -8.87 -42.09
N PRO A 131 -11.45 -7.87 -41.35
CA PRO A 131 -10.01 -7.63 -41.31
C PRO A 131 -9.18 -8.81 -40.77
N VAL A 132 -9.68 -9.48 -39.72
CA VAL A 132 -8.98 -10.63 -39.11
C VAL A 132 -8.92 -11.82 -40.09
N CYS A 133 -10.02 -12.13 -40.78
CA CYS A 133 -10.03 -13.17 -41.81
C CYS A 133 -9.10 -12.85 -42.99
N LEU A 134 -9.03 -11.58 -43.43
CA LEU A 134 -8.11 -11.14 -44.48
C LEU A 134 -6.63 -11.28 -44.04
N LEU A 135 -6.29 -10.91 -42.81
CA LEU A 135 -4.94 -11.07 -42.27
C LEU A 135 -4.53 -12.55 -42.15
N LEU A 136 -5.44 -13.42 -41.68
CA LEU A 136 -5.20 -14.87 -41.61
C LEU A 136 -5.03 -15.50 -43.00
N PHE A 137 -5.81 -15.06 -43.99
CA PHE A 137 -5.64 -15.50 -45.37
C PHE A 137 -4.28 -15.06 -45.95
N LEU A 138 -3.90 -13.79 -45.75
CA LEU A 138 -2.60 -13.27 -46.19
C LEU A 138 -1.43 -14.03 -45.54
N TYR A 139 -1.53 -14.32 -44.24
CA TYR A 139 -0.56 -15.13 -43.51
C TYR A 139 -0.43 -16.54 -44.10
N PHE A 140 -1.55 -17.20 -44.40
CA PHE A 140 -1.55 -18.53 -45.00
C PHE A 140 -0.91 -18.55 -46.40
N VAL A 141 -1.18 -17.53 -47.23
CA VAL A 141 -0.54 -17.37 -48.55
C VAL A 141 0.98 -17.16 -48.42
N CYS A 142 1.43 -16.35 -47.46
CA CYS A 142 2.85 -16.15 -47.18
C CYS A 142 3.55 -17.43 -46.71
N VAL A 143 2.95 -18.18 -45.78
CA VAL A 143 3.52 -19.44 -45.26
C VAL A 143 3.57 -20.51 -46.35
N THR A 144 2.49 -20.71 -47.12
CA THR A 144 2.48 -21.69 -48.22
C THR A 144 3.50 -21.35 -49.30
N THR A 145 3.63 -20.08 -49.68
CA THR A 145 4.66 -19.61 -50.63
C THR A 145 6.07 -19.87 -50.10
N CYS A 146 6.33 -19.59 -48.82
CA CYS A 146 7.63 -19.84 -48.18
C CYS A 146 7.97 -21.34 -48.11
N LEU A 147 6.99 -22.20 -47.81
CA LEU A 147 7.16 -23.66 -47.81
C LEU A 147 7.43 -24.21 -49.21
N LEU A 148 6.71 -23.74 -50.23
CA LEU A 148 6.95 -24.10 -51.64
C LEU A 148 8.36 -23.65 -52.10
N TYR A 149 8.79 -22.45 -51.71
CA TYR A 149 10.15 -21.95 -51.97
C TYR A 149 11.22 -22.84 -51.28
N ARG A 150 11.04 -23.18 -50.00
CA ARG A 150 11.95 -24.10 -49.28
C ARG A 150 12.00 -25.49 -49.94
N LYS A 151 10.86 -26.02 -50.41
CA LYS A 151 10.80 -27.31 -51.13
C LYS A 151 11.53 -27.26 -52.46
N ARG A 152 11.32 -26.21 -53.28
CA ARG A 152 12.07 -25.98 -54.53
C ARG A 152 13.58 -25.82 -54.28
N ARG A 153 13.99 -25.10 -53.22
CA ARG A 153 15.40 -24.91 -52.86
C ARG A 153 16.09 -26.21 -52.43
N LYS A 154 15.39 -27.10 -51.71
CA LYS A 154 15.89 -28.46 -51.40
C LYS A 154 16.08 -29.31 -52.66
N ALA A 155 15.09 -29.33 -53.55
CA ALA A 155 15.17 -30.08 -54.81
C ALA A 155 16.32 -29.60 -55.71
N LYS A 156 16.59 -28.29 -55.76
CA LYS A 156 17.74 -27.74 -56.51
C LYS A 156 19.07 -28.23 -55.94
N ARG A 157 19.25 -28.21 -54.60
CA ARG A 157 20.46 -28.73 -53.93
C ARG A 157 20.69 -30.22 -54.23
N GLN A 158 19.65 -31.05 -54.15
CA GLN A 158 19.76 -32.48 -54.48
C GLN A 158 20.14 -32.72 -55.96
N LYS A 159 19.66 -31.90 -56.89
CA LYS A 159 20.09 -31.95 -58.30
C LYS A 159 21.56 -31.54 -58.46
N GLU A 160 22.02 -30.52 -57.75
CA GLU A 160 23.42 -30.07 -57.75
C GLU A 160 24.36 -31.12 -57.09
N GLU A 161 23.90 -31.84 -56.06
CA GLU A 161 24.63 -32.95 -55.43
C GLU A 161 24.70 -34.17 -56.35
N MET A 162 23.60 -34.59 -56.98
CA MET A 162 23.63 -35.67 -57.98
C MET A 162 24.52 -35.33 -59.17
N ALA A 163 24.52 -34.08 -59.64
CA ALA A 163 25.42 -33.64 -60.71
C ALA A 163 26.91 -33.69 -60.29
N ARG A 164 27.22 -33.33 -59.03
CA ARG A 164 28.59 -33.48 -58.48
C ARG A 164 28.99 -34.95 -58.30
N ALA A 165 28.07 -35.81 -57.85
CA ALA A 165 28.31 -37.24 -57.73
C ALA A 165 28.54 -37.92 -59.09
N ALA A 166 27.77 -37.53 -60.12
CA ALA A 166 27.98 -38.00 -61.50
C ALA A 166 29.35 -37.57 -62.05
N ARG A 167 29.77 -36.31 -61.82
CA ARG A 167 31.11 -35.84 -62.19
C ARG A 167 32.23 -36.58 -61.47
N ARG A 168 32.08 -36.89 -60.18
CA ARG A 168 33.05 -37.73 -59.43
C ARG A 168 33.12 -39.16 -59.98
N ARG A 169 31.99 -39.76 -60.35
CA ARG A 169 32.00 -41.08 -61.02
C ARG A 169 32.67 -41.06 -62.39
N ALA A 170 32.47 -40.00 -63.18
CA ALA A 170 33.15 -39.84 -64.46
C ALA A 170 34.67 -39.67 -64.28
N ALA A 171 35.10 -38.89 -63.28
CA ALA A 171 36.53 -38.73 -62.94
C ALA A 171 37.16 -40.05 -62.49
N LEU A 172 36.51 -40.80 -61.60
CA LEU A 172 36.95 -42.13 -61.16
C LEU A 172 36.97 -43.15 -62.31
N ALA A 173 36.05 -43.06 -63.27
CA ALA A 173 36.09 -43.90 -64.46
C ALA A 173 37.32 -43.57 -65.34
N SER A 174 37.62 -42.27 -65.55
CA SER A 174 38.82 -41.87 -66.29
C SER A 174 40.13 -42.14 -65.53
N GLU A 175 40.14 -42.11 -64.20
CA GLU A 175 41.29 -42.55 -63.40
C GLU A 175 41.51 -44.06 -63.54
N ASN A 176 40.46 -44.87 -63.45
CA ASN A 176 40.56 -46.32 -63.65
C ASN A 176 40.99 -46.68 -65.09
N GLU A 177 40.47 -46.00 -66.11
CA GLU A 177 40.90 -46.18 -67.51
C GLU A 177 42.37 -45.77 -67.71
N ALA A 178 42.81 -44.68 -67.06
CA ALA A 178 44.21 -44.26 -67.07
C ALA A 178 45.13 -45.22 -66.28
N GLU A 179 44.64 -45.81 -65.20
CA GLU A 179 45.37 -46.80 -64.39
C GLU A 179 45.49 -48.14 -65.11
N GLU A 180 44.44 -48.62 -65.80
CA GLU A 180 44.53 -49.78 -66.71
C GLU A 180 45.49 -49.52 -67.87
N ALA A 181 45.45 -48.33 -68.48
CA ALA A 181 46.40 -47.94 -69.52
C ALA A 181 47.84 -47.85 -69.00
N PHE A 182 48.04 -47.37 -67.77
CA PHE A 182 49.34 -47.32 -67.10
C PHE A 182 49.86 -48.73 -66.75
N ILE A 183 49.00 -49.64 -66.31
CA ILE A 183 49.33 -51.05 -66.05
C ILE A 183 49.66 -51.80 -67.36
N MET A 184 48.99 -51.50 -68.47
CA MET A 184 49.40 -51.99 -69.80
C MET A 184 50.75 -51.43 -70.24
N SER A 185 51.00 -50.13 -70.05
CA SER A 185 52.24 -49.46 -70.44
C SER A 185 53.45 -49.96 -69.64
N THR A 186 53.31 -50.10 -68.31
CA THR A 186 54.39 -50.54 -67.41
C THR A 186 54.77 -52.02 -67.57
N ARG A 187 53.94 -52.85 -68.23
CA ARG A 187 54.35 -54.20 -68.67
C ARG A 187 55.34 -54.19 -69.85
N HIS A 188 55.51 -53.07 -70.57
CA HIS A 188 56.38 -52.99 -71.74
C HIS A 188 57.64 -52.12 -71.59
N ALA A 189 57.84 -51.43 -70.45
CA ALA A 189 58.96 -50.51 -70.24
C ALA A 189 59.88 -50.85 -69.06
N ASN A 190 60.21 -52.14 -68.87
CA ASN A 190 61.25 -52.58 -67.94
C ASN A 190 62.49 -53.10 -68.71
N ARG A 191 63.37 -52.17 -69.14
CA ARG A 191 64.69 -52.52 -69.72
C ARG A 191 65.69 -51.34 -69.69
N HIS A 192 66.34 -51.16 -68.53
CA HIS A 192 67.52 -50.28 -68.29
C HIS A 192 67.29 -48.75 -68.52
N GLY A 193 68.02 -47.82 -67.89
CA GLY A 193 68.97 -47.93 -66.77
C GLY A 193 69.85 -46.68 -66.63
N SER A 194 70.36 -46.45 -65.41
CA SER A 194 71.51 -45.59 -65.06
C SER A 194 71.34 -44.07 -64.80
N VAL A 195 72.08 -43.63 -63.77
CA VAL A 195 72.59 -42.29 -63.39
C VAL A 195 71.69 -41.29 -62.61
N ASP A 196 72.27 -40.81 -61.51
CA ASP A 196 71.84 -39.74 -60.61
C ASP A 196 71.73 -38.34 -61.25
N SER A 197 71.01 -37.43 -60.58
CA SER A 197 71.56 -36.11 -60.21
C SER A 197 70.74 -35.42 -59.12
N THR A 198 71.44 -34.78 -58.19
CA THR A 198 70.93 -33.96 -57.09
C THR A 198 70.58 -32.54 -57.53
N MET A 199 69.51 -31.93 -56.98
CA MET A 199 69.51 -30.47 -56.70
C MET A 199 68.53 -30.07 -55.60
N THR A 200 68.80 -28.92 -54.98
CA THR A 200 68.23 -28.44 -53.71
C THR A 200 67.09 -27.43 -53.86
N VAL A 201 66.21 -27.45 -52.85
CA VAL A 201 65.48 -26.35 -52.18
C VAL A 201 65.57 -24.94 -52.80
N GLU A 202 64.41 -24.30 -52.98
CA GLU A 202 64.22 -22.85 -52.80
C GLU A 202 62.83 -22.55 -52.19
N GLU A 203 62.67 -21.35 -51.64
CA GLU A 203 61.80 -21.02 -50.51
C GLU A 203 61.06 -19.70 -50.77
N LEU A 204 59.77 -19.57 -50.42
CA LEU A 204 59.04 -18.29 -50.47
C LEU A 204 57.97 -18.15 -49.36
N GLU A 205 58.06 -17.04 -48.64
CA GLU A 205 57.20 -16.62 -47.52
C GLU A 205 55.93 -15.87 -47.97
N PRO A 206 54.92 -15.69 -47.08
CA PRO A 206 53.79 -14.78 -47.29
C PRO A 206 54.05 -13.37 -46.71
N THR A 207 53.50 -12.33 -47.34
CA THR A 207 53.63 -10.92 -46.92
C THR A 207 52.50 -10.45 -46.00
N ASP A 208 52.86 -9.78 -44.90
CA ASP A 208 51.98 -8.98 -44.02
C ASP A 208 51.62 -7.61 -44.61
N ASP A 209 50.53 -6.97 -44.12
CA ASP A 209 50.58 -5.55 -43.71
C ASP A 209 49.42 -5.02 -42.82
N ALA A 210 49.72 -4.02 -41.99
CA ALA A 210 48.84 -2.96 -41.43
C ALA A 210 47.77 -3.18 -40.30
N LEU A 211 48.27 -3.45 -39.08
CA LEU A 211 48.08 -2.66 -37.83
C LEU A 211 46.80 -1.80 -37.49
N THR A 212 46.13 -2.22 -36.39
CA THR A 212 45.67 -1.46 -35.18
C THR A 212 44.94 -0.10 -35.22
N LYS A 213 43.84 -0.01 -34.43
CA LYS A 213 43.61 1.08 -33.44
C LYS A 213 42.67 0.64 -32.31
N GLN A 214 42.89 1.15 -31.09
CA GLN A 214 42.17 0.85 -29.86
C GLN A 214 42.05 2.14 -29.05
N ASP A 215 40.84 2.59 -28.72
CA ASP A 215 40.61 3.92 -28.12
C ASP A 215 40.33 3.86 -26.62
N SER A 216 41.00 4.75 -25.88
CA SER A 216 40.74 5.06 -24.46
C SER A 216 41.06 6.53 -24.20
N TRP A 217 40.22 7.25 -23.46
CA TRP A 217 40.46 8.66 -23.08
C TRP A 217 40.11 8.88 -21.58
N PRO A 218 40.78 9.79 -20.83
CA PRO A 218 40.97 9.58 -19.40
C PRO A 218 40.25 10.57 -18.47
N PHE A 219 40.42 10.29 -17.18
CA PHE A 219 40.12 11.12 -16.01
C PHE A 219 40.71 12.55 -16.10
N THR A 220 40.00 13.54 -15.53
CA THR A 220 40.58 14.83 -15.13
C THR A 220 40.23 15.16 -13.68
N THR A 221 41.26 15.51 -12.92
CA THR A 221 41.15 15.93 -11.51
C THR A 221 41.24 17.46 -11.45
N THR A 222 40.28 18.11 -10.79
CA THR A 222 40.32 19.56 -10.57
C THR A 222 40.39 19.85 -9.07
N THR A 223 41.56 20.26 -8.60
CA THR A 223 41.75 20.95 -7.32
C THR A 223 41.28 22.40 -7.44
N PHE A 224 40.57 22.93 -6.44
CA PHE A 224 40.29 24.37 -6.36
C PHE A 224 40.68 24.94 -4.99
N SER A 225 41.11 26.20 -5.01
CA SER A 225 41.76 26.90 -3.88
C SER A 225 40.77 27.39 -2.82
N THR A 226 41.27 27.45 -1.59
CA THR A 226 40.69 28.25 -0.49
C THR A 226 40.78 29.75 -0.78
N ALA A 227 39.84 30.52 -0.23
CA ALA A 227 39.92 31.96 0.00
C ALA A 227 39.02 32.33 1.19
N ASP A 228 39.50 33.23 2.05
CA ASP A 228 38.92 33.52 3.36
C ASP A 228 37.78 34.55 3.34
N SER A 229 36.91 34.47 4.36
CA SER A 229 36.20 35.65 4.90
C SER A 229 35.70 35.36 6.33
N GLU A 230 36.46 35.78 7.33
CA GLU A 230 36.02 35.84 8.73
C GLU A 230 35.18 37.11 8.95
N ASP A 231 34.02 36.99 9.62
CA ASP A 231 33.44 37.97 10.57
C ASP A 231 31.94 37.73 10.82
N THR A 232 31.59 36.65 11.52
CA THR A 232 30.27 36.51 12.20
C THR A 232 30.23 35.42 13.29
N VAL A 233 31.35 35.15 13.99
CA VAL A 233 31.48 33.96 14.85
C VAL A 233 31.79 34.30 16.33
N VAL A 234 30.82 34.89 17.05
CA VAL A 234 30.94 35.08 18.52
C VAL A 234 29.67 34.76 19.32
N SER A 235 28.46 34.89 18.76
CA SER A 235 27.20 34.63 19.50
C SER A 235 26.63 33.22 19.36
N GLU A 236 26.82 32.54 18.22
CA GLU A 236 26.31 31.17 18.00
C GLU A 236 27.17 30.07 18.63
N SER A 237 28.45 30.34 18.89
CA SER A 237 29.43 29.37 19.40
C SER A 237 29.07 28.84 20.80
N SER A 238 28.52 29.70 21.67
CA SER A 238 28.11 29.33 23.02
C SER A 238 26.94 28.33 23.03
N GLN A 239 25.87 28.63 22.27
CA GLN A 239 24.72 27.72 22.15
C GLN A 239 25.07 26.42 21.43
N MET A 240 25.99 26.44 20.45
CA MET A 240 26.51 25.21 19.85
C MET A 240 27.37 24.40 20.83
N ALA A 241 28.13 25.04 21.73
CA ALA A 241 28.92 24.34 22.75
C ALA A 241 28.02 23.64 23.77
N GLU A 242 26.96 24.29 24.26
CA GLU A 242 25.97 23.67 25.14
C GLU A 242 25.23 22.50 24.47
N ARG A 243 24.79 22.68 23.21
CA ARG A 243 24.17 21.60 22.42
C ARG A 243 25.14 20.44 22.20
N ARG A 244 26.42 20.69 21.93
CA ARG A 244 27.47 19.65 21.80
C ARG A 244 27.74 18.94 23.13
N ALA A 245 27.71 19.64 24.26
CA ALA A 245 27.86 19.02 25.59
C ALA A 245 26.66 18.13 25.95
N ALA A 246 25.43 18.60 25.72
CA ALA A 246 24.21 17.81 25.87
C ALA A 246 24.19 16.59 24.92
N HIS A 247 24.58 16.77 23.66
CA HIS A 247 24.73 15.70 22.67
C HIS A 247 25.77 14.66 23.08
N LYS A 248 26.94 15.07 23.59
CA LYS A 248 27.97 14.15 24.07
C LYS A 248 27.52 13.36 25.29
N LYS A 249 26.71 13.95 26.17
CA LYS A 249 26.05 13.26 27.30
C LYS A 249 24.97 12.28 26.82
N ALA A 250 24.16 12.65 25.83
CA ALA A 250 23.16 11.76 25.24
C ALA A 250 23.79 10.58 24.49
N LEU A 251 24.90 10.80 23.77
CA LEU A 251 25.69 9.74 23.12
C LEU A 251 26.37 8.82 24.14
N ALA A 252 26.95 9.37 25.22
CA ALA A 252 27.52 8.57 26.29
C ALA A 252 26.46 7.67 26.94
N ASN A 253 25.32 8.25 27.35
CA ASN A 253 24.19 7.50 27.88
C ASN A 253 23.68 6.45 26.88
N SER A 254 23.64 6.76 25.57
CA SER A 254 23.22 5.80 24.53
C SER A 254 24.21 4.64 24.36
N ALA A 255 25.52 4.90 24.39
CA ALA A 255 26.55 3.86 24.27
C ALA A 255 26.62 2.97 25.52
N GLU A 256 26.48 3.57 26.71
CA GLU A 256 26.41 2.86 27.99
C GLU A 256 25.12 2.01 28.09
N LEU A 257 24.00 2.52 27.54
CA LEU A 257 22.75 1.77 27.36
C LEU A 257 22.92 0.60 26.36
N HIS A 258 23.56 0.80 25.21
CA HIS A 258 23.80 -0.27 24.23
C HIS A 258 24.59 -1.44 24.85
N ASN A 259 25.64 -1.15 25.63
CA ASN A 259 26.37 -2.20 26.35
C ASN A 259 25.50 -2.89 27.41
N SER A 260 24.75 -2.13 28.22
CA SER A 260 23.85 -2.70 29.23
C SER A 260 22.77 -3.61 28.65
N THR A 261 22.07 -3.18 27.59
CA THR A 261 21.05 -4.02 26.94
C THR A 261 21.68 -5.23 26.24
N ALA A 262 22.88 -5.09 25.65
CA ALA A 262 23.61 -6.22 25.07
C ALA A 262 24.04 -7.25 26.12
N GLU A 263 24.50 -6.82 27.30
CA GLU A 263 24.83 -7.70 28.42
C GLU A 263 23.59 -8.41 28.98
N ILE A 264 22.46 -7.71 29.14
CA ILE A 264 21.16 -8.29 29.55
C ILE A 264 20.68 -9.32 28.52
N MET A 265 20.82 -9.04 27.22
CA MET A 265 20.48 -10.00 26.15
C MET A 265 21.50 -11.15 26.01
N ALA A 266 22.65 -11.11 26.68
CA ALA A 266 23.71 -12.10 26.55
C ALA A 266 23.85 -13.06 27.75
N THR A 267 23.26 -12.75 28.92
CA THR A 267 23.63 -13.45 30.18
C THR A 267 22.52 -14.18 30.93
N THR A 268 21.24 -14.08 30.54
CA THR A 268 20.16 -14.83 31.19
C THR A 268 19.54 -15.86 30.25
N THR A 269 19.70 -17.15 30.56
CA THR A 269 19.00 -18.25 29.87
C THR A 269 17.52 -18.24 30.26
N GLN A 270 16.73 -17.40 29.59
CA GLN A 270 15.28 -17.31 29.82
C GLN A 270 14.62 -18.69 29.65
N THR A 271 13.77 -19.05 30.60
CA THR A 271 12.94 -20.25 30.55
C THR A 271 11.91 -20.16 29.42
N LYS A 272 11.36 -21.32 29.01
CA LYS A 272 10.27 -21.38 28.02
C LYS A 272 9.13 -20.42 28.35
N ASP A 273 8.71 -20.41 29.62
CA ASP A 273 7.54 -19.67 30.08
C ASP A 273 7.80 -18.15 30.11
N GLU A 274 9.01 -17.72 30.48
CA GLU A 274 9.42 -16.30 30.38
C GLU A 274 9.44 -15.82 28.92
N ARG A 275 10.01 -16.61 28.00
CA ARG A 275 10.01 -16.30 26.56
C ARG A 275 8.58 -16.20 26.02
N LEU A 276 7.71 -17.16 26.37
CA LEU A 276 6.32 -17.21 25.93
C LEU A 276 5.50 -16.04 26.50
N ALA A 277 5.71 -15.68 27.77
CA ALA A 277 5.09 -14.53 28.40
C ALA A 277 5.48 -13.22 27.69
N LEU A 278 6.77 -13.04 27.37
CA LEU A 278 7.27 -11.85 26.67
C LEU A 278 6.76 -11.75 25.21
N ILE A 279 6.64 -12.89 24.52
CA ILE A 279 5.97 -12.97 23.21
C ILE A 279 4.51 -12.51 23.33
N LYS A 280 3.77 -12.99 24.34
CA LYS A 280 2.33 -12.72 24.55
C LYS A 280 2.01 -11.35 25.19
N GLU A 281 2.95 -10.69 25.88
CA GLU A 281 2.72 -9.40 26.58
C GLU A 281 2.08 -8.35 25.63
N ASN A 282 1.00 -7.70 26.05
CA ASN A 282 0.30 -6.65 25.30
C ASN A 282 -0.21 -7.04 23.89
N LEU A 283 -0.37 -8.33 23.59
CA LEU A 283 -1.15 -8.78 22.42
C LEU A 283 -2.64 -8.88 22.77
N ALA A 284 -3.49 -8.54 21.80
CA ALA A 284 -4.95 -8.65 21.93
C ALA A 284 -5.43 -10.08 21.65
N GLU A 285 -4.77 -10.79 20.72
CA GLU A 285 -5.11 -12.16 20.35
C GLU A 285 -3.88 -12.88 19.77
N VAL A 286 -3.84 -14.20 19.97
CA VAL A 286 -2.86 -15.11 19.35
C VAL A 286 -3.61 -16.29 18.74
N LEU A 287 -3.42 -16.53 17.45
CA LEU A 287 -3.95 -17.70 16.74
C LEU A 287 -2.87 -18.78 16.62
N ASN A 288 -3.29 -20.04 16.75
CA ASN A 288 -2.43 -21.24 16.67
C ASN A 288 -1.18 -21.17 17.58
N GLN A 289 -1.34 -20.71 18.83
CA GLN A 289 -0.24 -20.52 19.79
C GLN A 289 0.62 -21.78 19.99
N GLU A 290 0.00 -22.95 19.84
CA GLU A 290 0.61 -24.29 19.95
C GLU A 290 1.78 -24.49 18.97
N ILE A 291 1.80 -23.78 17.83
CA ILE A 291 2.93 -23.80 16.88
C ILE A 291 4.17 -23.16 17.52
N ILE A 292 4.00 -22.00 18.17
CA ILE A 292 5.10 -21.29 18.85
C ILE A 292 5.54 -22.08 20.08
N GLU A 293 4.59 -22.57 20.88
CA GLU A 293 4.87 -23.37 22.08
C GLU A 293 5.67 -24.63 21.75
N LYS A 294 5.30 -25.34 20.68
CA LYS A 294 6.05 -26.51 20.18
C LYS A 294 7.47 -26.16 19.72
N ILE A 295 7.67 -25.04 19.02
CA ILE A 295 9.01 -24.61 18.58
C ILE A 295 9.90 -24.30 19.79
N LEU A 296 9.33 -23.71 20.85
CA LEU A 296 10.05 -23.47 22.10
C LEU A 296 10.35 -24.78 22.85
N ASP A 297 9.44 -25.77 22.82
CA ASP A 297 9.68 -27.14 23.34
C ASP A 297 10.78 -27.89 22.57
N GLU A 298 10.89 -27.67 21.25
CA GLU A 298 11.98 -28.17 20.40
C GLU A 298 13.34 -27.46 20.68
N GLY A 299 13.39 -26.50 21.62
CA GLY A 299 14.59 -25.71 21.94
C GLY A 299 15.00 -24.74 20.83
N ARG A 300 14.11 -24.48 19.87
CA ARG A 300 14.34 -23.60 18.72
C ARG A 300 13.91 -22.16 18.99
N ASN A 301 14.26 -21.28 18.05
CA ASN A 301 13.78 -19.91 17.99
C ASN A 301 12.63 -19.82 16.98
N PRO A 302 11.47 -19.24 17.34
CA PRO A 302 10.40 -18.97 16.39
C PRO A 302 10.85 -17.93 15.35
N LYS A 303 10.65 -18.23 14.06
CA LYS A 303 10.81 -17.26 12.98
C LYS A 303 9.54 -16.45 12.82
N ILE A 304 9.64 -15.13 12.86
CA ILE A 304 8.48 -14.24 12.81
C ILE A 304 8.75 -13.11 11.82
N TYR A 305 7.77 -12.75 11.00
CA TYR A 305 7.83 -11.50 10.24
C TYR A 305 6.75 -10.50 10.62
N TRP A 306 7.09 -9.24 10.40
CA TRP A 306 6.16 -8.12 10.39
C TRP A 306 6.25 -7.43 9.03
N GLY A 307 5.10 -7.20 8.40
CA GLY A 307 4.99 -6.56 7.09
C GLY A 307 4.54 -5.12 7.20
N THR A 308 5.19 -4.22 6.46
CA THR A 308 4.81 -2.81 6.39
C THR A 308 4.80 -2.29 4.97
N ALA A 309 3.65 -1.78 4.53
CA ALA A 309 3.50 -1.15 3.22
C ALA A 309 4.13 0.25 3.26
N THR A 310 5.10 0.48 2.38
CA THR A 310 5.96 1.67 2.31
C THR A 310 5.24 2.86 1.65
N THR A 311 4.12 3.30 2.25
CA THR A 311 3.19 4.29 1.69
C THR A 311 3.50 5.71 2.19
N ALA A 312 2.80 6.21 3.21
CA ALA A 312 3.01 7.54 3.80
C ALA A 312 4.11 7.52 4.88
N PRO A 313 4.71 8.65 5.27
CA PRO A 313 5.73 8.67 6.32
C PRO A 313 5.21 8.06 7.64
N PRO A 314 5.97 7.18 8.31
CA PRO A 314 5.62 6.66 9.64
C PRO A 314 5.44 7.77 10.68
N HIS A 315 4.51 7.55 11.60
CA HIS A 315 4.19 8.42 12.73
C HIS A 315 4.44 7.66 14.05
N CYS A 316 4.32 8.33 15.20
CA CYS A 316 4.58 7.71 16.52
C CYS A 316 3.74 6.44 16.82
N GLY A 317 2.68 6.15 16.07
CA GLY A 317 1.99 4.86 16.13
C GLY A 317 2.87 3.65 15.78
N TYR A 318 3.97 3.85 15.03
CA TYR A 318 4.95 2.81 14.72
C TYR A 318 5.80 2.38 15.92
N PHE A 319 5.79 3.13 17.04
CA PHE A 319 6.41 2.64 18.27
C PHE A 319 5.70 1.40 18.82
N VAL A 320 4.38 1.24 18.63
CA VAL A 320 3.63 0.07 19.13
C VAL A 320 4.13 -1.24 18.50
N PRO A 321 4.20 -1.42 17.17
CA PRO A 321 4.80 -2.61 16.58
C PRO A 321 6.31 -2.70 16.84
N ALA A 322 7.05 -1.58 16.92
CA ALA A 322 8.48 -1.62 17.22
C ALA A 322 8.78 -2.17 18.62
N ILE A 323 7.95 -1.84 19.62
CA ILE A 323 8.02 -2.38 20.98
C ILE A 323 7.74 -3.89 21.00
N LYS A 324 6.74 -4.36 20.24
CA LYS A 324 6.52 -5.80 20.11
C LYS A 324 7.69 -6.50 19.40
N ILE A 325 8.25 -5.93 18.33
CA ILE A 325 9.47 -6.43 17.68
C ILE A 325 10.64 -6.50 18.68
N ALA A 326 10.77 -5.52 19.57
CA ALA A 326 11.74 -5.53 20.67
C ALA A 326 11.56 -6.72 21.62
N GLN A 327 10.33 -6.95 22.09
CA GLN A 327 9.98 -8.06 22.98
C GLN A 327 10.23 -9.42 22.30
N LEU A 328 9.90 -9.55 21.01
CA LEU A 328 10.16 -10.77 20.24
C LEU A 328 11.67 -11.03 20.08
N LEU A 329 12.47 -10.01 19.78
CA LEU A 329 13.94 -10.12 19.74
C LEU A 329 14.53 -10.47 21.12
N ALA A 330 14.02 -9.86 22.19
CA ALA A 330 14.42 -10.14 23.57
C ALA A 330 14.01 -11.54 24.06
N ALA A 331 12.94 -12.12 23.51
CA ALA A 331 12.55 -13.53 23.67
C ALA A 331 13.36 -14.48 22.74
N GLY A 332 14.32 -13.97 21.98
CA GLY A 332 15.18 -14.75 21.08
C GLY A 332 14.51 -15.19 19.79
N CYS A 333 13.42 -14.56 19.34
CA CYS A 333 12.80 -14.85 18.05
C CYS A 333 13.64 -14.30 16.87
N GLU A 334 13.60 -15.00 15.74
CA GLU A 334 14.23 -14.55 14.48
C GLU A 334 13.28 -13.59 13.76
N MET A 335 13.55 -12.29 13.83
CA MET A 335 12.67 -11.26 13.25
C MET A 335 13.05 -10.87 11.81
N THR A 336 12.08 -10.97 10.90
CA THR A 336 12.14 -10.42 9.55
C THR A 336 11.19 -9.22 9.41
N ILE A 337 11.67 -8.11 8.84
CA ILE A 337 10.83 -6.97 8.45
C ILE A 337 10.67 -6.97 6.94
N LEU A 338 9.44 -7.16 6.48
CA LEU A 338 9.08 -7.08 5.07
C LEU A 338 8.71 -5.62 4.73
N LEU A 339 9.58 -4.98 3.96
CA LEU A 339 9.33 -3.71 3.29
C LEU A 339 8.49 -4.01 2.04
N ALA A 340 7.17 -3.91 2.21
CA ALA A 340 6.18 -4.38 1.24
C ALA A 340 5.92 -3.33 0.15
N ASP A 341 6.89 -3.18 -0.74
CA ASP A 341 6.89 -2.22 -1.86
C ASP A 341 5.83 -2.55 -2.92
N ILE A 342 5.67 -3.82 -3.31
CA ILE A 342 4.58 -4.22 -4.22
C ILE A 342 3.22 -3.91 -3.59
N HIS A 343 3.00 -4.27 -2.33
CA HIS A 343 1.76 -3.96 -1.59
C HIS A 343 1.50 -2.45 -1.53
N ALA A 344 2.53 -1.63 -1.30
CA ALA A 344 2.42 -0.17 -1.31
C ALA A 344 2.02 0.39 -2.67
N PHE A 345 2.51 -0.19 -3.78
CA PHE A 345 2.06 0.14 -5.13
C PHE A 345 0.60 -0.28 -5.37
N LEU A 346 0.21 -1.48 -4.93
CA LEU A 346 -1.14 -2.04 -5.13
C LEU A 346 -2.24 -1.29 -4.38
N ASP A 347 -1.95 -0.77 -3.17
CA ASP A 347 -2.89 0.02 -2.34
C ASP A 347 -2.82 1.53 -2.66
N ASN A 348 -1.63 2.09 -2.85
CA ASN A 348 -1.43 3.51 -3.15
C ASN A 348 -1.13 3.76 -4.64
N LEU A 349 -2.14 3.53 -5.49
CA LEU A 349 -2.14 3.78 -6.95
C LEU A 349 -1.81 5.23 -7.41
N LYS A 350 -1.37 6.11 -6.50
CA LYS A 350 -0.94 7.49 -6.78
C LYS A 350 0.59 7.66 -6.78
N ALA A 351 1.37 6.66 -6.34
CA ALA A 351 2.82 6.72 -6.33
C ALA A 351 3.40 5.86 -7.47
N PRO A 352 4.31 6.40 -8.32
CA PRO A 352 5.11 5.60 -9.26
C PRO A 352 5.97 4.57 -8.52
N ILE A 353 6.27 3.43 -9.16
CA ILE A 353 7.01 2.33 -8.52
C ILE A 353 8.42 2.75 -8.08
N GLU A 354 9.07 3.63 -8.84
CA GLU A 354 10.38 4.22 -8.55
C GLU A 354 10.36 5.06 -7.27
N MET A 355 9.23 5.73 -6.98
CA MET A 355 9.01 6.46 -5.72
C MET A 355 8.82 5.49 -4.56
N VAL A 356 8.21 4.31 -4.79
CA VAL A 356 8.00 3.30 -3.75
C VAL A 356 9.33 2.67 -3.32
N GLU A 357 10.29 2.45 -4.24
CA GLU A 357 11.64 1.98 -3.88
C GLU A 357 12.36 2.96 -2.93
N GLN A 358 12.28 4.27 -3.21
CA GLN A 358 12.84 5.31 -2.33
C GLN A 358 12.11 5.35 -0.97
N ARG A 359 10.80 5.12 -0.95
CA ARG A 359 10.03 4.98 0.30
C ARG A 359 10.43 3.75 1.10
N ALA A 360 10.74 2.63 0.45
CA ALA A 360 11.24 1.44 1.13
C ALA A 360 12.59 1.70 1.81
N GLN A 361 13.50 2.43 1.15
CA GLN A 361 14.75 2.87 1.78
C GLN A 361 14.50 3.82 2.96
N TYR A 362 13.63 4.83 2.80
CA TYR A 362 13.24 5.72 3.90
C TYR A 362 12.65 4.96 5.10
N TYR A 363 11.76 4.01 4.85
CA TYR A 363 11.17 3.14 5.87
C TYR A 363 12.26 2.32 6.59
N ARG A 364 13.25 1.78 5.86
CA ARG A 364 14.37 1.05 6.46
C ARG A 364 15.12 1.93 7.47
N PHE A 365 15.56 3.12 7.07
CA PHE A 365 16.23 4.06 7.98
C PHE A 365 15.35 4.43 9.18
N MET A 366 14.07 4.74 8.95
CA MET A 366 13.14 5.12 10.01
C MET A 366 12.91 3.99 11.02
N ILE A 367 12.67 2.76 10.54
CA ILE A 367 12.43 1.60 11.41
C ILE A 367 13.69 1.23 12.21
N THR A 368 14.87 1.25 11.58
CA THR A 368 16.15 1.08 12.27
C THR A 368 16.29 2.12 13.40
N ALA A 369 16.10 3.40 13.10
CA ALA A 369 16.21 4.47 14.10
C ALA A 369 15.17 4.37 15.23
N ILE A 370 13.93 3.93 14.95
CA ILE A 370 12.92 3.65 16.00
C ILE A 370 13.39 2.54 16.94
N LEU A 371 13.94 1.44 16.40
CA LEU A 371 14.35 0.29 17.20
C LEU A 371 15.60 0.59 18.03
N GLU A 372 16.57 1.32 17.46
CA GLU A 372 17.74 1.86 18.17
C GLU A 372 17.31 2.83 19.28
N ALA A 373 16.32 3.70 19.01
CA ALA A 373 15.76 4.61 20.02
C ALA A 373 15.08 3.87 21.18
N VAL A 374 14.48 2.70 20.95
CA VAL A 374 13.94 1.84 22.02
C VAL A 374 15.06 1.11 22.78
N GLY A 375 16.27 1.00 22.22
CA GLY A 375 17.45 0.40 22.85
C GLY A 375 17.78 -1.02 22.37
N ILE A 376 17.35 -1.38 21.16
CA ILE A 376 17.46 -2.74 20.61
C ILE A 376 18.65 -2.82 19.65
N PRO A 377 19.54 -3.83 19.78
CA PRO A 377 20.59 -4.05 18.78
C PRO A 377 19.97 -4.50 17.44
N THR A 378 20.17 -3.69 16.40
CA THR A 378 19.60 -3.91 15.06
C THR A 378 20.34 -4.97 14.24
N ASP A 379 21.48 -5.47 14.71
CA ASP A 379 22.34 -6.46 14.04
C ASP A 379 21.62 -7.78 13.70
N LYS A 380 20.64 -8.17 14.52
CA LYS A 380 19.85 -9.41 14.34
C LYS A 380 18.61 -9.24 13.45
N LEU A 381 18.37 -8.03 12.93
CA LEU A 381 17.14 -7.68 12.22
C LEU A 381 17.27 -7.88 10.71
N LYS A 382 16.51 -8.81 10.15
CA LYS A 382 16.53 -9.09 8.71
C LYS A 382 15.51 -8.23 7.96
N PHE A 383 15.97 -7.23 7.22
CA PHE A 383 15.10 -6.53 6.25
C PHE A 383 15.02 -7.29 4.92
N VAL A 384 13.79 -7.45 4.39
CA VAL A 384 13.52 -8.02 3.07
C VAL A 384 12.64 -7.05 2.29
N LEU A 385 12.97 -6.80 1.03
CA LEU A 385 12.13 -6.03 0.10
C LEU A 385 11.16 -6.99 -0.60
N GLY A 386 9.86 -6.72 -0.62
CA GLY A 386 8.86 -7.63 -1.22
C GLY A 386 9.18 -7.98 -2.67
N SER A 387 9.50 -6.96 -3.47
CA SER A 387 9.83 -7.14 -4.88
C SER A 387 11.15 -7.90 -5.15
N SER A 388 11.94 -8.25 -4.13
CA SER A 388 13.09 -9.15 -4.30
C SER A 388 12.71 -10.60 -4.60
N TYR A 389 11.53 -11.07 -4.15
CA TYR A 389 11.05 -12.44 -4.38
C TYR A 389 9.65 -12.52 -5.00
N GLN A 390 8.78 -11.53 -4.77
CA GLN A 390 7.39 -11.55 -5.25
C GLN A 390 7.24 -11.46 -6.78
N LYS A 391 8.34 -11.22 -7.51
CA LYS A 391 8.42 -11.24 -8.99
C LYS A 391 9.01 -12.55 -9.54
N THR A 392 9.38 -13.51 -8.70
CA THR A 392 9.98 -14.78 -9.13
C THR A 392 8.95 -15.70 -9.79
N PRO A 393 9.36 -16.60 -10.72
CA PRO A 393 8.44 -17.50 -11.40
C PRO A 393 7.61 -18.36 -10.43
N ASP A 394 8.23 -18.90 -9.38
CA ASP A 394 7.56 -19.77 -8.42
C ASP A 394 6.48 -19.01 -7.63
N TYR A 395 6.81 -17.82 -7.10
CA TYR A 395 5.85 -16.97 -6.40
C TYR A 395 4.67 -16.58 -7.28
N VAL A 396 4.93 -16.17 -8.53
CA VAL A 396 3.88 -15.81 -9.49
C VAL A 396 3.00 -17.01 -9.84
N MET A 397 3.58 -18.21 -9.95
CA MET A 397 2.79 -19.44 -10.13
C MET A 397 1.92 -19.77 -8.91
N ASP A 398 2.37 -19.50 -7.69
CA ASP A 398 1.54 -19.64 -6.50
C ASP A 398 0.44 -18.58 -6.39
N VAL A 399 0.68 -17.35 -6.83
CA VAL A 399 -0.38 -16.34 -6.98
C VAL A 399 -1.47 -16.86 -7.92
N TYR A 400 -1.11 -17.51 -9.05
CA TYR A 400 -2.10 -18.13 -9.94
C TYR A 400 -2.81 -19.35 -9.33
N ARG A 401 -2.09 -20.21 -8.59
CA ARG A 401 -2.71 -21.34 -7.85
C ARG A 401 -3.71 -20.83 -6.82
N MET A 402 -3.33 -19.85 -6.01
CA MET A 402 -4.18 -19.23 -5.00
C MET A 402 -5.42 -18.58 -5.63
N ALA A 403 -5.23 -17.80 -6.70
CA ALA A 403 -6.34 -17.20 -7.46
C ALA A 403 -7.29 -18.21 -8.11
N SER A 404 -6.90 -19.49 -8.26
CA SER A 404 -7.77 -20.56 -8.77
C SER A 404 -8.63 -21.24 -7.69
N VAL A 405 -8.30 -21.07 -6.40
CA VAL A 405 -8.97 -21.74 -5.26
C VAL A 405 -9.60 -20.76 -4.24
N VAL A 406 -9.36 -19.47 -4.40
CA VAL A 406 -9.93 -18.37 -3.59
C VAL A 406 -11.01 -17.66 -4.39
N SER A 407 -12.19 -17.46 -3.81
CA SER A 407 -13.27 -16.73 -4.48
C SER A 407 -13.05 -15.22 -4.41
N GLU A 408 -13.63 -14.48 -5.36
CA GLU A 408 -13.61 -13.00 -5.35
C GLU A 408 -14.22 -12.44 -4.04
N HIS A 409 -15.28 -13.09 -3.54
CA HIS A 409 -15.94 -12.75 -2.29
C HIS A 409 -14.99 -12.88 -1.10
N ASP A 410 -14.23 -13.98 -1.02
CA ASP A 410 -13.37 -14.24 0.13
C ASP A 410 -12.11 -13.37 0.09
N ALA A 411 -11.55 -13.11 -1.10
CA ALA A 411 -10.51 -12.11 -1.30
C ALA A 411 -10.95 -10.71 -0.83
N ARG A 412 -12.13 -10.26 -1.27
CA ARG A 412 -12.73 -8.98 -0.87
C ARG A 412 -12.99 -8.91 0.64
N ARG A 413 -13.48 -9.99 1.24
CA ARG A 413 -13.76 -10.09 2.67
C ARG A 413 -12.47 -10.07 3.50
N ALA A 414 -11.44 -10.80 3.08
CA ALA A 414 -10.16 -10.88 3.78
C ALA A 414 -9.46 -9.50 3.83
N GLY A 415 -9.46 -8.76 2.71
CA GLY A 415 -8.86 -7.43 2.61
C GLY A 415 -9.69 -6.26 3.14
N SER A 416 -10.91 -6.49 3.68
CA SER A 416 -11.91 -5.41 3.88
C SER A 416 -11.47 -4.29 4.83
N GLU A 417 -10.59 -4.59 5.80
CA GLU A 417 -10.12 -3.66 6.83
C GLU A 417 -8.70 -3.13 6.57
N THR A 418 -7.93 -3.82 5.73
CA THR A 418 -6.53 -3.52 5.44
C THR A 418 -6.35 -2.76 4.13
N VAL A 419 -7.17 -3.08 3.11
CA VAL A 419 -7.13 -2.46 1.78
C VAL A 419 -8.11 -1.31 1.71
N LYS A 420 -7.72 -0.21 1.06
CA LYS A 420 -8.60 0.94 0.88
C LYS A 420 -9.85 0.59 0.03
N GLN A 421 -11.02 0.64 0.66
CA GLN A 421 -12.30 0.44 -0.01
C GLN A 421 -12.67 1.65 -0.89
N SER A 422 -13.29 1.38 -2.04
CA SER A 422 -13.85 2.39 -2.95
C SER A 422 -15.05 1.81 -3.70
N ALA A 423 -15.87 2.67 -4.32
CA ALA A 423 -17.05 2.23 -5.09
C ALA A 423 -16.69 1.39 -6.33
N ASN A 424 -15.51 1.62 -6.92
CA ASN A 424 -14.97 0.87 -8.05
C ASN A 424 -13.56 0.39 -7.67
N PRO A 425 -13.43 -0.66 -6.85
CA PRO A 425 -12.15 -1.10 -6.35
C PRO A 425 -11.34 -1.79 -7.46
N PRO A 426 -10.05 -1.47 -7.61
CA PRO A 426 -9.17 -2.11 -8.58
C PRO A 426 -8.95 -3.59 -8.24
N LEU A 427 -8.60 -4.39 -9.25
CA LEU A 427 -8.21 -5.81 -9.05
C LEU A 427 -7.03 -5.95 -8.07
N SER A 428 -6.17 -4.93 -7.95
CA SER A 428 -5.06 -4.91 -6.98
C SER A 428 -5.53 -5.12 -5.54
N GLY A 429 -6.73 -4.63 -5.17
CA GLY A 429 -7.29 -4.81 -3.85
C GLY A 429 -7.74 -6.24 -3.53
N LEU A 430 -8.00 -7.06 -4.56
CA LEU A 430 -8.30 -8.49 -4.41
C LEU A 430 -7.02 -9.34 -4.42
N LEU A 431 -5.96 -8.87 -5.07
CA LEU A 431 -4.64 -9.51 -5.06
C LEU A 431 -3.87 -9.27 -3.76
N TYR A 432 -4.06 -8.13 -3.10
CA TYR A 432 -3.32 -7.78 -1.88
C TYR A 432 -3.39 -8.88 -0.78
N PRO A 433 -4.56 -9.46 -0.42
CA PRO A 433 -4.64 -10.60 0.50
C PRO A 433 -3.85 -11.83 0.04
N VAL A 434 -3.94 -12.16 -1.25
CA VAL A 434 -3.25 -13.33 -1.85
C VAL A 434 -1.74 -13.19 -1.70
N LEU A 435 -1.18 -12.00 -1.97
CA LEU A 435 0.24 -11.76 -1.83
C LEU A 435 0.67 -11.83 -0.35
N GLN A 436 -0.04 -11.13 0.56
CA GLN A 436 0.35 -11.10 1.98
C GLN A 436 0.36 -12.51 2.62
N ILE A 437 -0.57 -13.38 2.23
CA ILE A 437 -0.64 -14.77 2.70
C ILE A 437 0.50 -15.63 2.14
N LEU A 438 0.87 -15.45 0.86
CA LEU A 438 2.00 -16.16 0.27
C LEU A 438 3.35 -15.74 0.87
N ASP A 439 3.48 -14.51 1.36
CA ASP A 439 4.70 -14.05 2.04
C ASP A 439 5.03 -14.91 3.28
N GLU A 440 4.03 -15.46 3.99
CA GLU A 440 4.23 -16.41 5.10
C GLU A 440 5.01 -17.67 4.71
N GLN A 441 4.86 -18.09 3.45
CA GLN A 441 5.58 -19.24 2.90
C GLN A 441 6.94 -18.85 2.34
N TYR A 442 7.02 -17.76 1.57
CA TYR A 442 8.24 -17.37 0.88
C TYR A 442 9.30 -16.70 1.77
N LEU A 443 8.90 -16.21 2.95
CA LEU A 443 9.83 -15.75 3.99
C LEU A 443 10.32 -16.89 4.92
N ASP A 444 9.78 -18.11 4.79
CA ASP A 444 9.97 -19.25 5.69
C ASP A 444 9.87 -18.87 7.18
N VAL A 445 8.74 -18.28 7.55
CA VAL A 445 8.43 -17.95 8.95
C VAL A 445 7.64 -19.06 9.63
N ASP A 446 7.55 -19.02 10.95
CA ASP A 446 6.66 -19.84 11.78
C ASP A 446 5.43 -19.05 12.23
N ALA A 447 5.54 -17.72 12.34
CA ALA A 447 4.43 -16.83 12.66
C ALA A 447 4.46 -15.50 11.88
N GLN A 448 3.30 -14.85 11.77
CA GLN A 448 3.17 -13.45 11.35
C GLN A 448 2.77 -12.57 12.54
N PHE A 449 3.36 -11.38 12.64
CA PHE A 449 2.95 -10.33 13.55
C PHE A 449 2.29 -9.17 12.79
N GLY A 450 1.17 -8.66 13.31
CA GLY A 450 0.48 -7.47 12.80
C GLY A 450 -0.58 -6.94 13.77
N GLY A 451 -1.43 -6.02 13.30
CA GLY A 451 -2.53 -5.46 14.10
C GLY A 451 -3.81 -6.29 14.01
N MET A 452 -4.74 -6.07 14.95
CA MET A 452 -6.10 -6.66 14.90
C MET A 452 -6.87 -6.33 13.61
N ASP A 453 -6.52 -5.25 12.89
CA ASP A 453 -7.07 -4.90 11.57
C ASP A 453 -6.55 -5.80 10.42
N GLN A 454 -5.68 -6.76 10.72
CA GLN A 454 -5.25 -7.83 9.81
C GLN A 454 -5.87 -9.19 10.17
N ARG A 455 -6.70 -9.29 11.22
CA ARG A 455 -7.28 -10.56 11.70
C ARG A 455 -8.00 -11.35 10.60
N LYS A 456 -8.71 -10.67 9.69
CA LYS A 456 -9.39 -11.30 8.55
C LYS A 456 -8.43 -11.93 7.54
N LEU A 457 -7.26 -11.33 7.33
CA LEU A 457 -6.18 -11.89 6.50
C LEU A 457 -5.57 -13.11 7.17
N PHE A 458 -5.30 -13.04 8.48
CA PHE A 458 -4.71 -14.13 9.26
C PHE A 458 -5.61 -15.38 9.33
N ILE A 459 -6.93 -15.17 9.49
CA ILE A 459 -7.92 -16.26 9.41
C ILE A 459 -7.98 -16.85 7.99
N ALA A 460 -7.89 -16.02 6.95
CA ALA A 460 -7.84 -16.49 5.57
C ALA A 460 -6.55 -17.30 5.29
N ALA A 461 -5.40 -16.89 5.82
CA ALA A 461 -4.13 -17.60 5.69
C ALA A 461 -4.23 -19.07 6.15
N LYS A 462 -4.87 -19.29 7.31
CA LYS A 462 -5.12 -20.63 7.86
C LYS A 462 -5.93 -21.53 6.94
N GLU A 463 -6.90 -20.99 6.21
CA GLU A 463 -7.70 -21.78 5.25
C GLU A 463 -7.00 -21.93 3.88
N TRP A 464 -6.22 -20.93 3.46
CA TRP A 464 -5.72 -20.82 2.09
C TRP A 464 -4.35 -21.46 1.88
N LEU A 465 -3.42 -21.37 2.84
CA LEU A 465 -2.11 -22.02 2.73
C LEU A 465 -2.20 -23.55 2.59
N PRO A 466 -3.06 -24.27 3.35
CA PRO A 466 -3.22 -25.71 3.17
C PRO A 466 -3.76 -26.13 1.79
N LYS A 467 -4.52 -25.26 1.09
CA LYS A 467 -5.01 -25.55 -0.28
C LYS A 467 -3.87 -25.64 -1.30
N LEU A 468 -2.72 -25.02 -1.02
CA LEU A 468 -1.50 -25.12 -1.83
C LEU A 468 -0.52 -26.18 -1.28
N GLY A 469 -0.88 -26.88 -0.20
CA GLY A 469 -0.01 -27.84 0.49
C GLY A 469 1.01 -27.20 1.44
N TYR A 470 0.86 -25.91 1.75
CA TYR A 470 1.72 -25.23 2.71
C TYR A 470 1.19 -25.40 4.14
N ARG A 471 2.12 -25.47 5.10
CA ARG A 471 1.79 -25.54 6.54
C ARG A 471 1.01 -24.29 6.97
N GLU A 472 0.25 -24.40 8.08
CA GLU A 472 -0.31 -23.23 8.78
C GLU A 472 0.80 -22.40 9.45
N ARG A 473 0.46 -21.22 9.97
CA ARG A 473 1.29 -20.37 10.83
C ARG A 473 0.56 -20.01 12.12
N ALA A 474 1.30 -19.47 13.08
CA ALA A 474 0.72 -18.70 14.17
C ALA A 474 0.57 -17.23 13.78
N HIS A 475 -0.39 -16.53 14.39
CA HIS A 475 -0.60 -15.10 14.14
C HIS A 475 -0.68 -14.34 15.45
N LEU A 476 0.17 -13.32 15.58
CA LEU A 476 0.28 -12.46 16.75
C LEU A 476 -0.38 -11.11 16.42
N MET A 477 -1.38 -10.68 17.20
CA MET A 477 -2.13 -9.45 16.92
C MET A 477 -2.01 -8.42 18.04
N ASN A 478 -1.44 -7.25 17.75
CA ASN A 478 -1.48 -6.11 18.69
C ASN A 478 -2.84 -5.40 18.64
N PRO A 479 -3.33 -4.84 19.77
CA PRO A 479 -4.55 -4.04 19.79
C PRO A 479 -4.43 -2.80 18.90
N LEU A 480 -5.57 -2.28 18.44
CA LEU A 480 -5.66 -0.99 17.76
C LEU A 480 -5.56 0.13 18.80
N VAL A 481 -4.34 0.62 19.02
CA VAL A 481 -4.07 1.70 19.97
C VAL A 481 -4.74 3.01 19.49
N PRO A 482 -5.58 3.66 20.32
CA PRO A 482 -6.19 4.94 19.98
C PRO A 482 -5.14 6.00 19.66
N GLY A 483 -5.46 6.87 18.72
CA GLY A 483 -4.68 8.08 18.49
C GLY A 483 -4.95 9.15 19.54
N LEU A 484 -4.12 10.19 19.50
CA LEU A 484 -4.18 11.30 20.44
C LEU A 484 -5.46 12.13 20.35
N GLN A 485 -6.37 11.84 19.41
CA GLN A 485 -7.67 12.50 19.23
C GLN A 485 -8.82 11.48 19.30
N GLY A 486 -8.68 10.44 20.13
CA GLY A 486 -9.67 9.38 20.35
C GLY A 486 -9.83 8.37 19.20
N ALA A 487 -9.73 8.82 17.94
CA ALA A 487 -9.79 8.00 16.74
C ALA A 487 -8.44 7.33 16.41
N LYS A 488 -8.46 6.29 15.55
CA LYS A 488 -7.25 5.63 15.01
C LYS A 488 -6.27 6.65 14.42
N MET A 489 -4.99 6.61 14.81
CA MET A 489 -3.97 7.47 14.19
C MET A 489 -3.90 7.21 12.69
N SER A 490 -4.27 8.20 11.88
CA SER A 490 -4.16 8.09 10.42
C SER A 490 -2.99 8.90 9.89
N SER A 491 -2.21 8.29 9.01
CA SER A 491 -1.16 9.00 8.26
C SER A 491 -1.70 10.15 7.38
N SER A 492 -3.02 10.21 7.13
CA SER A 492 -3.66 11.12 6.18
C SER A 492 -4.11 12.49 6.73
N ASP A 493 -4.27 12.66 8.04
CA ASP A 493 -4.54 13.98 8.65
C ASP A 493 -3.30 14.46 9.42
N PRO A 494 -2.62 15.53 8.95
CA PRO A 494 -1.44 16.10 9.60
C PRO A 494 -1.66 16.59 11.03
N ASN A 495 -2.90 16.91 11.43
CA ASN A 495 -3.22 17.34 12.79
C ASN A 495 -3.45 16.16 13.73
N SER A 496 -3.87 15.01 13.21
CA SER A 496 -4.19 13.80 14.00
C SER A 496 -2.96 12.99 14.44
N LYS A 497 -1.80 13.24 13.81
CA LYS A 497 -0.58 12.44 13.98
C LYS A 497 0.60 13.27 14.50
N ILE A 498 1.42 12.66 15.36
CA ILE A 498 2.77 13.13 15.66
C ILE A 498 3.73 12.39 14.73
N ASP A 499 4.51 13.16 13.98
CA ASP A 499 5.56 12.64 13.12
C ASP A 499 6.80 12.33 13.96
N LEU A 500 7.56 11.31 13.57
CA LEU A 500 8.78 10.92 14.29
C LEU A 500 9.88 11.99 14.18
N LEU A 501 9.79 12.85 13.16
CA LEU A 501 10.68 13.99 12.93
C LEU A 501 10.07 15.34 13.37
N ASP A 502 8.92 15.36 14.04
CA ASP A 502 8.36 16.60 14.62
C ASP A 502 9.34 17.24 15.62
N THR A 503 9.42 18.57 15.62
CA THR A 503 10.17 19.33 16.62
C THR A 503 9.53 19.21 18.01
N GLU A 504 10.29 19.47 19.06
CA GLU A 504 9.80 19.35 20.44
C GLU A 504 8.56 20.21 20.70
N ASP A 505 8.56 21.45 20.19
CA ASP A 505 7.40 22.35 20.28
C ASP A 505 6.17 21.78 19.55
N ALA A 506 6.37 21.14 18.40
CA ALA A 506 5.29 20.49 17.65
C ALA A 506 4.73 19.28 18.41
N ILE A 507 5.59 18.44 18.99
CA ILE A 507 5.20 17.30 19.85
C ILE A 507 4.38 17.80 21.05
N ARG A 508 4.91 18.76 21.83
CA ARG A 508 4.24 19.32 23.01
C ARG A 508 2.89 19.97 22.64
N LYS A 509 2.83 20.69 21.52
CA LYS A 509 1.60 21.34 21.01
C LYS A 509 0.55 20.35 20.48
N LYS A 510 0.97 19.20 19.96
CA LYS A 510 0.06 18.12 19.53
C LYS A 510 -0.49 17.35 20.74
N ILE A 511 0.34 17.05 21.73
CA ILE A 511 -0.09 16.35 22.96
C ILE A 511 -0.96 17.24 23.86
N SER A 512 -0.69 18.54 23.97
CA SER A 512 -1.55 19.44 24.75
C SER A 512 -2.99 19.46 24.21
N LYS A 513 -3.13 19.41 22.88
CA LYS A 513 -4.40 19.29 22.15
C LYS A 513 -5.02 17.89 22.14
N ALA A 514 -4.34 16.88 22.68
CA ALA A 514 -4.85 15.52 22.67
C ALA A 514 -6.19 15.41 23.43
N GLU A 515 -7.09 14.55 22.98
CA GLU A 515 -8.27 14.19 23.76
C GLU A 515 -7.86 13.30 24.93
N CYS A 516 -8.24 13.73 26.13
CA CYS A 516 -7.90 13.09 27.40
C CYS A 516 -8.87 13.69 28.44
N ALA A 517 -10.10 13.18 28.46
CA ALA A 517 -11.10 13.61 29.42
C ALA A 517 -10.70 13.15 30.84
N PRO A 518 -10.94 13.97 31.88
CA PRO A 518 -10.73 13.54 33.27
C PRO A 518 -11.48 12.24 33.58
N THR A 519 -10.88 11.38 34.39
CA THR A 519 -11.38 10.06 34.83
C THR A 519 -11.78 9.02 33.76
N VAL A 520 -11.82 9.38 32.48
CA VAL A 520 -12.10 8.47 31.35
C VAL A 520 -10.82 7.78 30.85
N VAL A 521 -10.74 6.47 31.07
CA VAL A 521 -9.64 5.62 30.59
C VAL A 521 -9.91 5.05 29.20
N GLU A 522 -11.15 4.67 28.90
CA GLU A 522 -11.52 4.05 27.63
C GLU A 522 -11.37 5.04 26.45
N GLY A 523 -10.74 4.61 25.36
CA GLY A 523 -10.44 5.45 24.20
C GLY A 523 -9.33 6.51 24.42
N ASN A 524 -8.74 6.60 25.62
CA ASN A 524 -7.76 7.62 25.95
C ASN A 524 -6.38 7.33 25.33
N GLY A 525 -6.10 7.94 24.17
CA GLY A 525 -4.84 7.76 23.45
C GLY A 525 -3.58 8.19 24.20
N VAL A 526 -3.69 9.03 25.24
CA VAL A 526 -2.53 9.45 26.06
C VAL A 526 -2.15 8.36 27.07
N LEU A 527 -3.14 7.73 27.70
CA LEU A 527 -2.92 6.56 28.56
C LEU A 527 -2.47 5.35 27.73
N ALA A 528 -3.14 5.06 26.62
CA ALA A 528 -2.80 3.94 25.75
C ALA A 528 -1.38 4.08 25.15
N PHE A 529 -0.91 5.29 24.83
CA PHE A 529 0.49 5.49 24.42
C PHE A 529 1.48 5.19 25.57
N THR A 530 1.08 5.45 26.81
CA THR A 530 1.90 5.11 27.99
C THR A 530 1.95 3.59 28.21
N GLU A 531 0.81 2.92 28.10
CA GLU A 531 0.64 1.46 28.19
C GLU A 531 1.42 0.67 27.13
N PHE A 532 1.22 1.01 25.85
CA PHE A 532 1.74 0.23 24.73
C PHE A 532 3.12 0.68 24.24
N VAL A 533 3.61 1.85 24.66
CA VAL A 533 4.93 2.36 24.26
C VAL A 533 5.82 2.69 25.45
N LEU A 534 5.44 3.65 26.30
CA LEU A 534 6.39 4.23 27.26
C LEU A 534 6.81 3.26 28.37
N LEU A 535 5.86 2.55 28.98
CA LEU A 535 6.16 1.56 30.03
C LEU A 535 6.97 0.36 29.49
N PRO A 536 6.60 -0.27 28.36
CA PRO A 536 7.44 -1.29 27.73
C PRO A 536 8.83 -0.78 27.29
N ALA A 537 8.94 0.44 26.75
CA ALA A 537 10.23 1.02 26.37
C ALA A 537 11.14 1.21 27.61
N ALA A 538 10.57 1.65 28.72
CA ALA A 538 11.29 1.77 29.99
C ALA A 538 11.71 0.39 30.54
N ALA A 539 10.84 -0.62 30.42
CA ALA A 539 11.15 -2.01 30.79
C ALA A 539 12.33 -2.59 30.00
N LEU A 540 12.35 -2.40 28.68
CA LEU A 540 13.43 -2.84 27.79
C LEU A 540 14.76 -2.15 28.08
N ARG A 541 14.72 -0.93 28.66
CA ARG A 541 15.89 -0.18 29.16
C ARG A 541 16.26 -0.53 30.61
N GLY A 542 15.68 -1.59 31.19
CA GLY A 542 16.02 -2.13 32.50
C GLY A 542 15.26 -1.51 33.70
N LYS A 543 14.35 -0.55 33.49
CA LYS A 543 13.54 0.04 34.58
C LYS A 543 12.12 0.32 34.11
N LYS A 544 11.18 -0.60 34.35
CA LYS A 544 9.75 -0.49 34.01
C LYS A 544 9.05 0.53 34.92
N GLU A 545 9.37 1.81 34.75
CA GLU A 545 8.81 2.93 35.49
C GLU A 545 8.47 4.09 34.56
N PHE A 546 7.29 4.69 34.75
CA PHE A 546 6.91 5.96 34.16
C PHE A 546 6.61 6.99 35.25
N THR A 547 7.34 8.10 35.25
CA THR A 547 7.26 9.14 36.29
C THR A 547 6.51 10.37 35.79
N VAL A 548 5.45 10.74 36.50
CA VAL A 548 4.70 11.99 36.30
C VAL A 548 5.14 13.00 37.36
N PRO A 549 5.90 14.06 37.00
CA PRO A 549 6.30 15.08 37.95
C PRO A 549 5.09 15.90 38.41
N ARG A 550 5.04 16.20 39.71
CA ARG A 550 4.06 17.11 40.31
C ARG A 550 4.80 18.32 40.91
N ARG A 551 4.17 19.49 40.89
CA ARG A 551 4.81 20.75 41.30
C ARG A 551 4.88 20.90 42.83
N ASP A 552 3.80 20.53 43.49
CA ASP A 552 3.54 20.81 44.90
C ASP A 552 3.36 19.51 45.73
N ASP A 553 3.69 18.35 45.16
CA ASP A 553 3.61 17.02 45.78
C ASP A 553 4.70 16.10 45.17
N THR A 554 4.97 14.98 45.82
CA THR A 554 5.80 13.86 45.37
C THR A 554 5.49 13.41 43.93
N PRO A 555 6.47 13.09 43.08
CA PRO A 555 6.21 12.54 41.74
C PRO A 555 5.42 11.23 41.82
N LEU A 556 4.46 11.03 40.91
CA LEU A 556 3.77 9.74 40.77
C LEU A 556 4.64 8.82 39.92
N VAL A 557 4.94 7.62 40.40
CA VAL A 557 5.77 6.63 39.70
C VAL A 557 4.92 5.39 39.46
N TYR A 558 4.74 5.03 38.19
CA TYR A 558 3.93 3.89 37.77
C TYR A 558 4.81 2.77 37.23
N THR A 559 4.68 1.57 37.80
CA THR A 559 5.30 0.33 37.30
C THR A 559 4.30 -0.59 36.59
N SER A 560 3.01 -0.35 36.84
CA SER A 560 1.84 -1.09 36.34
C SER A 560 0.87 -0.10 35.70
N ILE A 561 0.24 -0.51 34.58
CA ILE A 561 -0.78 0.32 33.92
C ILE A 561 -2.10 0.28 34.69
N GLU A 562 -2.39 -0.82 35.38
CA GLU A 562 -3.57 -1.01 36.23
C GLU A 562 -3.62 0.05 37.33
N GLN A 563 -2.48 0.28 38.03
CA GLN A 563 -2.34 1.37 39.01
C GLN A 563 -2.57 2.74 38.36
N MET A 564 -2.03 2.97 37.16
CA MET A 564 -2.20 4.24 36.44
C MET A 564 -3.66 4.49 36.04
N HIS A 565 -4.36 3.44 35.59
CA HIS A 565 -5.79 3.49 35.27
C HIS A 565 -6.66 3.70 36.51
N GLU A 566 -6.32 3.10 37.65
CA GLU A 566 -7.00 3.36 38.92
C GLU A 566 -6.78 4.80 39.40
N ASP A 567 -5.54 5.29 39.41
CA ASP A 567 -5.23 6.65 39.85
C ASP A 567 -5.80 7.73 38.90
N PHE A 568 -5.95 7.43 37.61
CA PHE A 568 -6.64 8.30 36.65
C PHE A 568 -8.17 8.32 36.88
N LYS A 569 -8.79 7.15 37.08
CA LYS A 569 -10.23 7.05 37.41
C LYS A 569 -10.58 7.77 38.72
N ASN A 570 -9.67 7.73 39.69
CA ASN A 570 -9.81 8.38 40.99
C ASN A 570 -9.31 9.84 41.02
N ASP A 571 -9.02 10.46 39.86
CA ASP A 571 -8.56 11.85 39.67
C ASP A 571 -7.27 12.25 40.44
N LYS A 572 -6.50 11.27 40.94
CA LYS A 572 -5.15 11.50 41.50
C LYS A 572 -4.15 11.85 40.39
N LEU A 573 -4.34 11.24 39.21
CA LEU A 573 -3.60 11.52 37.98
C LEU A 573 -4.51 12.28 37.01
N THR A 574 -4.28 13.58 36.88
CA THR A 574 -5.10 14.45 36.01
C THR A 574 -4.54 14.55 34.59
N PRO A 575 -5.37 14.84 33.57
CA PRO A 575 -4.90 15.12 32.20
C PRO A 575 -3.82 16.22 32.12
N GLN A 576 -3.88 17.21 33.01
CA GLN A 576 -2.95 18.34 33.11
C GLN A 576 -1.56 17.91 33.60
N ALA A 577 -1.47 16.87 34.43
CA ALA A 577 -0.20 16.30 34.87
C ALA A 577 0.33 15.25 33.86
N LEU A 578 -0.56 14.41 33.32
CA LEU A 578 -0.20 13.34 32.40
C LEU A 578 0.34 13.85 31.05
N LYS A 579 -0.34 14.83 30.42
CA LYS A 579 0.04 15.32 29.08
C LYS A 579 1.47 15.86 29.00
N PRO A 580 1.96 16.72 29.93
CA PRO A 580 3.35 17.17 29.93
C PRO A 580 4.36 16.03 30.12
N ALA A 581 4.07 15.05 30.97
CA ALA A 581 4.94 13.90 31.22
C ALA A 581 5.09 13.02 29.97
N VAL A 582 3.97 12.68 29.31
CA VAL A 582 3.97 11.92 28.05
C VAL A 582 4.64 12.71 26.93
N ALA A 583 4.46 14.03 26.88
CA ALA A 583 5.15 14.87 25.90
C ALA A 583 6.66 14.92 26.11
N GLN A 584 7.13 14.97 27.36
CA GLN A 584 8.57 14.90 27.66
C GLN A 584 9.14 13.53 27.26
N ALA A 585 8.51 12.44 27.70
CA ALA A 585 8.97 11.09 27.39
C ALA A 585 8.98 10.80 25.87
N LEU A 586 8.00 11.32 25.11
CA LEU A 586 8.02 11.22 23.66
C LEU A 586 9.10 12.10 23.00
N VAL A 587 9.36 13.30 23.52
CA VAL A 587 10.48 14.15 23.06
C VAL A 587 11.81 13.43 23.24
N ASP A 588 12.02 12.80 24.40
CA ASP A 588 13.25 12.07 24.75
C ASP A 588 13.40 10.78 23.89
N LEU A 589 12.29 10.07 23.64
CA LEU A 589 12.27 8.87 22.79
C LEU A 589 12.50 9.19 21.30
N THR A 590 12.07 10.35 20.82
CA THR A 590 12.25 10.78 19.41
C THR A 590 13.54 11.58 19.16
N ALA A 591 14.20 12.07 20.22
CA ALA A 591 15.48 12.78 20.12
C ALA A 591 16.59 11.99 19.37
N PRO A 592 16.87 10.70 19.65
CA PRO A 592 17.85 9.93 18.87
C PRO A 592 17.47 9.80 17.39
N ILE A 593 16.18 9.65 17.07
CA ILE A 593 15.68 9.55 15.68
C ILE A 593 15.94 10.86 14.93
N ARG A 594 15.58 12.01 15.53
CA ARG A 594 15.88 13.34 14.97
C ARG A 594 17.38 13.53 14.76
N ASN A 595 18.21 13.15 15.73
CA ASN A 595 19.67 13.28 15.63
C ASN A 595 20.26 12.38 14.53
N ALA A 596 19.77 11.15 14.36
CA ALA A 596 20.19 10.25 13.30
C ALA A 596 19.80 10.78 11.92
N PHE A 597 18.59 11.33 11.78
CA PHE A 597 18.13 12.01 10.56
C PHE A 597 18.97 13.25 10.24
N GLU A 598 19.22 14.12 11.21
CA GLU A 598 19.98 15.35 10.99
C GLU A 598 21.44 15.09 10.60
N ASN A 599 22.05 14.02 11.11
CA ASN A 599 23.43 13.64 10.79
C ASN A 599 23.57 12.79 9.50
N SER A 600 22.48 12.34 8.88
CA SER A 600 22.52 11.52 7.66
C SER A 600 22.05 12.29 6.41
N GLN A 601 23.01 12.76 5.61
CA GLN A 601 22.70 13.39 4.32
C GLN A 601 22.03 12.42 3.35
N GLU A 602 22.43 11.13 3.36
CA GLU A 602 21.79 10.09 2.55
C GLU A 602 20.30 9.96 2.89
N TRP A 603 19.94 9.93 4.18
CA TRP A 603 18.55 9.83 4.60
C TRP A 603 17.76 11.10 4.22
N LYS A 604 18.35 12.29 4.32
CA LYS A 604 17.75 13.54 3.84
C LYS A 604 17.46 13.51 2.33
N ASP A 605 18.43 13.06 1.52
CA ASP A 605 18.30 12.96 0.07
C ASP A 605 17.24 11.92 -0.35
N ILE A 606 17.21 10.77 0.33
CA ILE A 606 16.18 9.73 0.12
C ILE A 606 14.80 10.25 0.51
N THR A 607 14.69 11.00 1.61
CA THR A 607 13.42 11.59 2.07
C THR A 607 12.84 12.54 1.02
N LEU A 608 13.69 13.39 0.42
CA LEU A 608 13.28 14.31 -0.65
C LEU A 608 12.77 13.58 -1.91
N LYS A 609 13.36 12.42 -2.26
CA LYS A 609 12.93 11.58 -3.39
C LYS A 609 11.66 10.78 -3.08
N ALA A 610 11.54 10.27 -1.86
CA ALA A 610 10.40 9.48 -1.39
C ALA A 610 9.12 10.31 -1.19
N TYR A 611 9.30 11.55 -0.72
CA TYR A 611 8.24 12.51 -0.37
C TYR A 611 8.58 13.92 -0.86
N PRO A 612 8.57 14.16 -2.19
CA PRO A 612 8.84 15.47 -2.74
C PRO A 612 7.82 16.50 -2.23
N PRO A 613 8.26 17.71 -1.83
CA PRO A 613 7.35 18.75 -1.36
C PRO A 613 6.37 19.16 -2.48
N PRO A 614 5.12 19.51 -2.14
CA PRO A 614 4.10 19.84 -3.14
C PRO A 614 4.55 21.04 -3.98
N GLU A 615 4.46 20.90 -5.31
CA GLU A 615 4.77 21.99 -6.24
C GLU A 615 3.99 23.25 -5.88
N LYS A 616 4.71 24.35 -5.63
CA LYS A 616 4.09 25.67 -5.45
C LYS A 616 3.40 26.03 -6.76
N LYS A 617 2.06 25.93 -6.81
CA LYS A 617 1.25 26.29 -7.97
C LYS A 617 1.59 27.71 -8.43
N VAL A 618 2.40 27.80 -9.49
CA VAL A 618 2.68 29.07 -10.17
C VAL A 618 1.34 29.60 -10.67
N LYS A 619 0.93 30.78 -10.20
CA LYS A 619 -0.26 31.45 -10.74
C LYS A 619 -0.01 31.66 -12.23
N LYS A 620 -0.71 30.92 -13.10
CA LYS A 620 -0.78 31.26 -14.52
C LYS A 620 -1.23 32.72 -14.62
N VAL A 621 -0.32 33.58 -15.08
CA VAL A 621 -0.67 34.96 -15.42
C VAL A 621 -1.77 34.86 -16.46
N LYS A 622 -2.96 35.38 -16.14
CA LYS A 622 -4.04 35.51 -17.11
C LYS A 622 -3.65 36.62 -18.06
N ASP A 623 -2.93 36.26 -19.12
CA ASP A 623 -2.68 37.15 -20.24
C ASP A 623 -4.01 37.44 -20.94
N LYS A 624 -4.66 38.52 -20.49
CA LYS A 624 -5.87 39.07 -21.13
C LYS A 624 -5.41 39.78 -22.39
N GLY A 625 -5.23 39.00 -23.46
CA GLY A 625 -4.83 39.50 -24.77
C GLY A 625 -5.66 40.74 -25.17
N THR A 626 -4.96 41.83 -25.46
CA THR A 626 -5.52 43.15 -25.76
C THR A 626 -6.16 43.19 -27.15
N ARG A 627 -7.39 42.68 -27.26
CA ARG A 627 -8.12 42.62 -28.53
C ARG A 627 -9.40 43.48 -28.55
N PHE A 628 -9.23 44.80 -28.42
CA PHE A 628 -10.19 45.79 -28.88
C PHE A 628 -9.46 46.97 -29.55
N PRO A 629 -9.73 47.29 -30.83
CA PRO A 629 -9.07 48.38 -31.55
C PRO A 629 -9.80 49.70 -31.34
N GLY A 630 -9.07 50.77 -30.97
CA GLY A 630 -9.64 52.11 -30.84
C GLY A 630 -8.68 53.13 -30.21
N ARG A 631 -8.03 53.94 -31.06
CA ARG A 631 -7.42 55.24 -30.71
C ARG A 631 -8.22 56.33 -31.47
N PRO A 632 -8.22 57.62 -31.07
CA PRO A 632 -7.04 58.38 -30.68
C PRO A 632 -7.10 59.08 -29.31
N LYS A 633 -5.94 59.62 -28.89
CA LYS A 633 -5.72 60.37 -27.66
C LYS A 633 -5.51 61.85 -27.99
N PRO A 634 -6.11 62.80 -27.24
CA PRO A 634 -5.60 64.17 -27.13
C PRO A 634 -4.75 64.39 -25.86
N ALA A 635 -3.75 65.27 -26.04
CA ALA A 635 -3.21 66.29 -25.14
C ALA A 635 -3.81 66.38 -23.71
N ALA A 636 -3.03 66.27 -22.62
CA ALA A 636 -1.93 67.14 -22.14
C ALA A 636 -2.44 68.33 -21.30
N ASP A 637 -2.09 68.35 -20.00
CA ASP A 637 -1.53 69.49 -19.25
C ASP A 637 -1.59 69.27 -17.72
N GLY A 638 -0.71 69.94 -16.95
CA GLY A 638 -0.97 70.32 -15.54
C GLY A 638 -0.49 69.42 -14.39
N GLN A 639 0.76 69.63 -13.95
CA GLN A 639 1.25 69.44 -12.56
C GLN A 639 1.03 70.75 -11.74
N PRO A 640 1.33 70.85 -10.41
CA PRO A 640 1.51 69.87 -9.31
C PRO A 640 0.76 70.32 -7.99
N ALA A 641 1.34 70.07 -6.80
CA ALA A 641 0.99 70.55 -5.43
C ALA A 641 -0.14 69.78 -4.71
N GLU A 642 0.13 69.05 -3.62
CA GLU A 642 0.44 69.47 -2.22
C GLU A 642 -0.79 69.92 -1.41
N GLY A 643 -0.93 69.41 -0.18
CA GLY A 643 -2.00 69.79 0.75
C GLY A 643 -2.38 68.68 1.74
N GLY A 644 -1.68 68.62 2.88
CA GLY A 644 -2.07 67.79 4.03
C GLY A 644 -2.78 68.61 5.12
N ALA A 645 -3.46 67.87 6.01
CA ALA A 645 -4.04 68.32 7.31
C ALA A 645 -5.37 69.09 7.32
N THR A 646 -6.42 68.40 7.77
CA THR A 646 -7.36 68.74 8.87
C THR A 646 -8.02 67.41 9.28
N GLY A 647 -8.35 67.07 10.53
CA GLY A 647 -8.86 67.89 11.63
C GLY A 647 -10.33 67.48 11.90
N THR A 648 -10.57 66.26 12.40
CA THR A 648 -11.07 65.94 13.77
C THR A 648 -12.52 66.34 14.14
N LYS A 649 -13.28 65.33 14.62
CA LYS A 649 -14.40 65.41 15.60
C LYS A 649 -15.69 66.12 15.10
N GLU A 650 -16.88 65.93 15.68
CA GLU A 650 -17.41 65.18 16.85
C GLU A 650 -18.79 64.60 16.42
N ALA A 651 -19.18 63.37 16.75
CA ALA A 651 -19.78 62.89 18.02
C ALA A 651 -21.20 63.41 18.33
N GLY A 652 -22.07 62.46 18.69
CA GLY A 652 -23.37 62.67 19.31
C GLY A 652 -23.79 61.36 20.00
N ASP A 653 -23.45 61.26 21.29
CA ASP A 653 -24.33 61.02 22.45
C ASP A 653 -25.50 60.00 22.34
N VAL A 654 -25.86 59.19 23.35
CA VAL A 654 -25.89 59.46 24.81
C VAL A 654 -25.55 58.21 25.67
N SER A 655 -25.13 58.46 26.92
CA SER A 655 -24.89 57.56 28.06
C SER A 655 -26.18 57.09 28.80
N THR A 656 -26.25 56.40 29.96
CA THR A 656 -25.34 55.60 30.85
C THR A 656 -26.26 54.59 31.57
N ALA A 657 -25.91 53.31 31.69
CA ALA A 657 -25.35 52.66 32.89
C ALA A 657 -25.99 53.03 34.26
N ALA A 658 -26.53 52.03 34.96
CA ALA A 658 -26.71 51.98 36.42
C ALA A 658 -26.78 50.50 36.89
N GLU A 659 -26.40 50.25 38.15
CA GLU A 659 -26.05 48.94 38.74
C GLU A 659 -27.22 48.29 39.57
N PRO A 660 -27.05 47.12 40.25
CA PRO A 660 -28.15 46.18 40.51
C PRO A 660 -28.79 46.26 41.91
N ALA A 661 -29.93 45.57 42.08
CA ALA A 661 -30.44 45.07 43.38
C ALA A 661 -31.49 43.96 43.21
N ALA A 662 -31.59 43.08 44.23
CA ALA A 662 -32.50 41.94 44.41
C ALA A 662 -32.17 40.65 43.63
#